data_AF-E4RYV2-F1
#
_entry.id   AF-E4RYV2-F1
#
_cell.length_a   1.000
_cell.length_b   1.000
_cell.length_c   1.000
_cell.angle_alpha   90.00
_cell.angle_beta   90.00
_cell.angle_gamma   90.00
#
_symmetry.space_group_name_H-M   'P 1'
#
loop_
_entity.id
_entity.type
_entity.pdbx_description
1 polymer ?
#
loop_
_entity_poly.entity_id
_entity_poly.type
_entity_poly.pdbx_seq_one_letter_code
_entity_poly.pdbx_strand_id
1 'polypeptide(L)'
;MKNFLLLCSLWVLMSLQVPRQRIFLIGDSTMANKKPIDAPETGWGQVFPELFTDAVEIQNHAVNGRSTKSFRSLGHWKAVHDQLQKGDFVFIQFGHNDQKQDDTLRYAEANTDYRRNLERYIQEIQAKGATPVLMTPVMRRKFDENGKFVDQHGAYPEVVKEVAAKHKLALIDLHAKSQAIIEAHGVESSKKIFMHFTGGFFPKFPQGITDNTHFSPYGARLMAKAVAEALVETSHPLRNFLKKSVFADKYEFELPLVYEPYFRKDTFNIVRYGAKADGFTVNTTAIAQAIDLAHEAGGGTVLIPAGVWVTGPLKLKSNVNLHLQKGALLQFSNNRDDYPIVETTWEGQKALRCHAPIWAVGQVNIAITGQGIMDGSGEVWKQVKKNKLTSTQWRKLVESGGVVGKKGDAWYPSEQSRYGNEDVRDWANLWVEGKTLEDYMTVKDFLRPNMISITECENVLIEGVTFQNSPAWTLHPLLSKHITLRNVNVRNPWFGQNNDALDLESCSYAIVDGCTFDTGDDAITLKSGRDEQGRKRGVPTENVIIKNTTVFHGHGGFVIGSEMSGGVKNVFVDNCSFLGTDIGLRFKTKRDRGGVVENIYISNIAMNNIPGEAILFDMYYEAKDPVPLDGDSHALPVIAPQPVNEGTPQFKNFYIKNVVSHGAVSAIVLRGLPEMPIRGIKIEDSHFKSDKGILIIEAEDIQLKNVGVQTKEDGALIQVQNSKNVLFDQMKHANRPGTFLEIHGERSQKIRLLNTSYPKDGIKFLSKSKSSAFR
;
A
#
# COMPACT_ATOMS: atom_id res chain seq x y z
N MET A 1 -40.70 58.79 -32.96
CA MET A 1 -39.92 58.44 -31.74
C MET A 1 -40.52 57.21 -31.08
N LYS A 2 -40.09 56.01 -31.49
CA LYS A 2 -40.24 54.77 -30.71
C LYS A 2 -38.93 54.01 -30.93
N ASN A 3 -38.16 53.97 -29.85
CA ASN A 3 -36.76 53.55 -29.71
C ASN A 3 -36.60 52.07 -30.14
N PHE A 4 -35.64 51.70 -30.98
CA PHE A 4 -34.18 51.67 -30.74
C PHE A 4 -33.82 50.77 -29.55
N LEU A 5 -33.73 49.45 -29.79
CA LEU A 5 -32.90 48.45 -29.08
C LEU A 5 -33.28 47.04 -29.55
N LEU A 6 -32.72 46.62 -30.69
CA LEU A 6 -32.67 45.21 -31.08
C LEU A 6 -31.29 44.89 -31.66
N LEU A 7 -30.27 45.17 -30.85
CA LEU A 7 -28.86 44.88 -31.10
C LEU A 7 -28.23 44.71 -29.71
N CYS A 8 -28.22 43.49 -29.18
CA CYS A 8 -27.32 42.98 -28.13
C CYS A 8 -27.89 41.69 -27.50
N SER A 9 -27.84 40.56 -28.20
CA SER A 9 -27.96 39.23 -27.56
C SER A 9 -27.42 38.08 -28.43
N LEU A 10 -26.37 38.33 -29.21
CA LEU A 10 -25.45 37.29 -29.68
C LEU A 10 -24.08 37.51 -29.05
N TRP A 11 -24.02 37.38 -27.73
CA TRP A 11 -22.74 37.06 -27.09
C TRP A 11 -22.47 35.59 -27.39
N VAL A 12 -21.70 35.38 -28.46
CA VAL A 12 -21.02 34.12 -28.75
C VAL A 12 -20.37 33.65 -27.45
N LEU A 13 -20.83 32.51 -26.93
CA LEU A 13 -20.10 31.69 -25.97
C LEU A 13 -18.84 31.17 -26.68
N MET A 14 -17.90 32.06 -26.97
CA MET A 14 -16.52 31.67 -27.20
C MET A 14 -16.04 31.24 -25.81
N SER A 15 -16.10 29.94 -25.54
CA SER A 15 -15.33 29.37 -24.45
C SER A 15 -13.90 29.85 -24.65
N LEU A 16 -13.43 30.76 -23.80
CA LEU A 16 -12.02 31.09 -23.69
C LEU A 16 -11.31 29.78 -23.30
N GLN A 17 -10.90 29.01 -24.30
CA GLN A 17 -10.05 27.85 -24.08
C GLN A 17 -8.75 28.40 -23.51
N VAL A 18 -8.51 28.12 -22.23
CA VAL A 18 -7.24 28.43 -21.59
C VAL A 18 -6.14 27.78 -22.44
N PRO A 19 -5.15 28.53 -22.93
CA PRO A 19 -4.12 27.97 -23.78
C PRO A 19 -3.38 26.86 -23.03
N ARG A 20 -3.39 25.65 -23.60
CA ARG A 20 -2.69 24.49 -23.03
C ARG A 20 -1.24 24.49 -23.47
N GLN A 21 -0.34 24.10 -22.57
CA GLN A 21 1.04 23.81 -22.94
C GLN A 21 1.03 22.54 -23.82
N ARG A 22 1.55 22.63 -25.06
CA ARG A 22 1.59 21.48 -25.95
C ARG A 22 2.94 20.77 -25.90
N ILE A 23 2.89 19.46 -25.91
CA ILE A 23 4.05 18.56 -25.96
C ILE A 23 3.84 17.60 -27.11
N PHE A 24 4.81 17.52 -28.01
CA PHE A 24 4.85 16.53 -29.08
C PHE A 24 5.90 15.47 -28.75
N LEU A 25 5.55 14.20 -28.85
CA LEU A 25 6.49 13.10 -28.71
C LEU A 25 6.79 12.52 -30.09
N ILE A 26 8.05 12.47 -30.49
CA ILE A 26 8.50 11.79 -31.71
C ILE A 26 9.51 10.70 -31.36
N GLY A 27 9.31 9.52 -31.94
CA GLY A 27 10.14 8.38 -31.62
C GLY A 27 9.73 7.09 -32.31
N ASP A 28 10.26 6.00 -31.77
CA ASP A 28 10.09 4.65 -32.30
C ASP A 28 9.03 3.83 -31.53
N SER A 29 9.06 2.51 -31.69
CA SER A 29 8.05 1.60 -31.15
C SER A 29 8.00 1.56 -29.61
N THR A 30 9.06 1.93 -28.88
CA THR A 30 9.03 1.90 -27.41
C THR A 30 8.22 3.07 -26.83
N MET A 31 8.06 4.15 -27.60
CA MET A 31 7.27 5.35 -27.24
C MET A 31 5.86 5.32 -27.83
N ALA A 32 5.66 4.69 -29.00
CA ALA A 32 4.45 4.77 -29.80
C ALA A 32 3.15 4.29 -29.12
N ASN A 33 2.03 4.94 -29.45
CA ASN A 33 0.70 4.43 -29.12
C ASN A 33 0.43 3.09 -29.80
N LYS A 34 -0.12 2.13 -29.05
CA LYS A 34 -0.47 0.79 -29.52
C LYS A 34 -1.96 0.66 -29.73
N LYS A 35 -2.36 -0.13 -30.73
CA LYS A 35 -3.78 -0.39 -30.99
C LYS A 35 -4.29 -1.40 -29.96
N PRO A 36 -5.60 -1.43 -29.64
CA PRO A 36 -6.15 -2.44 -28.74
C PRO A 36 -5.85 -3.89 -29.16
N ILE A 37 -5.74 -4.17 -30.46
CA ILE A 37 -5.36 -5.49 -30.97
C ILE A 37 -3.90 -5.88 -30.66
N ASP A 38 -3.05 -4.88 -30.39
CA ASP A 38 -1.64 -5.09 -30.01
C ASP A 38 -1.46 -5.36 -28.51
N ALA A 39 -2.53 -5.32 -27.73
CA ALA A 39 -2.48 -5.55 -26.29
C ALA A 39 -1.80 -6.90 -25.95
N PRO A 40 -0.97 -6.93 -24.88
CA PRO A 40 -0.77 -5.88 -23.88
C PRO A 40 0.38 -4.92 -24.21
N GLU A 41 0.93 -4.94 -25.44
CA GLU A 41 2.03 -4.05 -25.82
C GLU A 41 1.63 -2.60 -25.58
N THR A 42 2.48 -1.84 -24.89
CA THR A 42 2.19 -0.45 -24.51
C THR A 42 3.44 0.40 -24.70
N GLY A 43 3.34 1.53 -25.39
CA GLY A 43 4.43 2.50 -25.47
C GLY A 43 4.48 3.39 -24.24
N TRP A 44 5.66 3.80 -23.78
CA TRP A 44 5.74 4.68 -22.62
C TRP A 44 5.10 6.05 -22.89
N GLY A 45 5.18 6.56 -24.12
CA GLY A 45 4.53 7.80 -24.55
C GLY A 45 3.00 7.71 -24.59
N GLN A 46 2.43 6.50 -24.58
CA GLN A 46 0.99 6.26 -24.52
C GLN A 46 0.42 6.54 -23.12
N VAL A 47 1.17 6.20 -22.07
CA VAL A 47 0.76 6.37 -20.66
C VAL A 47 1.34 7.64 -20.03
N PHE A 48 2.32 8.29 -20.68
CA PHE A 48 2.91 9.55 -20.22
C PHE A 48 1.89 10.69 -19.97
N PRO A 49 0.83 10.87 -20.78
CA PRO A 49 -0.19 11.89 -20.51
C PRO A 49 -0.89 11.73 -19.15
N GLU A 50 -0.95 10.50 -18.61
CA GLU A 50 -1.60 10.24 -17.33
C GLU A 50 -0.90 10.97 -16.16
N LEU A 51 0.37 11.34 -16.32
CA LEU A 51 1.20 11.99 -15.29
C LEU A 51 1.06 13.52 -15.24
N PHE A 52 0.36 14.12 -16.20
CA PHE A 52 0.22 15.59 -16.33
C PHE A 52 -1.21 16.06 -16.03
N THR A 53 -1.32 17.28 -15.53
CA THR A 53 -2.60 17.99 -15.38
C THR A 53 -3.23 18.33 -16.74
N ASP A 54 -4.53 18.63 -16.76
CA ASP A 54 -5.29 18.99 -17.98
C ASP A 54 -4.87 20.32 -18.64
N ALA A 55 -3.91 21.03 -18.02
CA ALA A 55 -3.25 22.22 -18.58
C ALA A 55 -2.24 21.88 -19.68
N VAL A 56 -1.92 20.58 -19.87
CA VAL A 56 -1.01 20.10 -20.91
C VAL A 56 -1.77 19.26 -21.92
N GLU A 57 -1.49 19.49 -23.19
CA GLU A 57 -1.88 18.60 -24.28
C GLU A 57 -0.66 17.84 -24.78
N ILE A 58 -0.69 16.51 -24.69
CA ILE A 58 0.39 15.67 -25.21
C ILE A 58 -0.07 14.95 -26.47
N GLN A 59 0.64 15.17 -27.56
CA GLN A 59 0.44 14.47 -28.82
C GLN A 59 1.59 13.49 -29.06
N ASN A 60 1.29 12.20 -28.92
CA ASN A 60 2.25 11.14 -29.21
C ASN A 60 2.23 10.77 -30.70
N HIS A 61 3.26 11.21 -31.42
CA HIS A 61 3.46 10.95 -32.85
C HIS A 61 4.51 9.86 -33.10
N ALA A 62 5.04 9.22 -32.07
CA ALA A 62 5.96 8.10 -32.24
C ALA A 62 5.30 6.94 -32.99
N VAL A 63 6.06 6.28 -33.87
CA VAL A 63 5.54 5.28 -34.80
C VAL A 63 6.40 4.02 -34.79
N ASN A 64 5.74 2.86 -34.78
CA ASN A 64 6.41 1.56 -34.78
C ASN A 64 7.41 1.42 -35.93
N GLY A 65 8.61 0.90 -35.59
CA GLY A 65 9.66 0.61 -36.57
C GLY A 65 10.25 1.84 -37.25
N ARG A 66 10.08 3.05 -36.72
CA ARG A 66 10.73 4.24 -37.28
C ARG A 66 12.09 4.50 -36.66
N SER A 67 12.96 5.06 -37.48
CA SER A 67 14.29 5.58 -37.17
C SER A 67 14.29 7.09 -37.42
N THR A 68 15.33 7.80 -37.02
CA THR A 68 15.48 9.23 -37.33
C THR A 68 15.34 9.51 -38.82
N LYS A 69 15.86 8.63 -39.69
CA LYS A 69 15.78 8.70 -41.15
C LYS A 69 14.37 8.41 -41.67
N SER A 70 13.81 7.26 -41.32
CA SER A 70 12.52 6.80 -41.88
C SER A 70 11.31 7.59 -41.36
N PHE A 71 11.39 8.15 -40.16
CA PHE A 71 10.36 9.05 -39.63
C PHE A 71 10.22 10.31 -40.49
N ARG A 72 11.34 10.80 -41.05
CA ARG A 72 11.32 11.92 -42.00
C ARG A 72 10.89 11.50 -43.39
N SER A 73 11.52 10.47 -43.96
CA SER A 73 11.29 10.12 -45.37
C SER A 73 9.87 9.67 -45.66
N LEU A 74 9.15 9.17 -44.65
CA LEU A 74 7.75 8.75 -44.76
C LEU A 74 6.74 9.84 -44.33
N GLY A 75 7.19 11.07 -44.11
CA GLY A 75 6.31 12.21 -43.86
C GLY A 75 5.76 12.34 -42.43
N HIS A 76 6.10 11.44 -41.51
CA HIS A 76 5.66 11.54 -40.11
C HIS A 76 6.18 12.82 -39.44
N TRP A 77 7.44 13.20 -39.71
CA TRP A 77 7.97 14.47 -39.22
C TRP A 77 7.21 15.68 -39.78
N LYS A 78 6.87 15.66 -41.07
CA LYS A 78 6.15 16.76 -41.71
C LYS A 78 4.82 17.02 -41.00
N ALA A 79 4.09 15.96 -40.65
CA ALA A 79 2.83 16.06 -39.92
C ALA A 79 2.98 16.77 -38.57
N VAL A 80 4.08 16.55 -37.84
CA VAL A 80 4.37 17.25 -36.57
C VAL A 80 4.82 18.68 -36.82
N HIS A 81 5.83 18.86 -37.67
CA HIS A 81 6.44 20.15 -37.97
C HIS A 81 5.44 21.21 -38.45
N ASP A 82 4.45 20.81 -39.26
CA ASP A 82 3.44 21.72 -39.78
C ASP A 82 2.49 22.24 -38.69
N GLN A 83 2.38 21.55 -37.56
CA GLN A 83 1.54 21.93 -36.41
C GLN A 83 2.28 22.78 -35.36
N LEU A 84 3.63 22.78 -35.39
CA LEU A 84 4.44 23.43 -34.36
C LEU A 84 4.21 24.93 -34.32
N GLN A 85 4.09 25.44 -33.10
CA GLN A 85 3.94 26.84 -32.75
C GLN A 85 4.99 27.23 -31.70
N LYS A 86 5.18 28.54 -31.55
CA LYS A 86 6.08 29.09 -30.53
C LYS A 86 5.64 28.63 -29.13
N GLY A 87 6.58 28.10 -28.35
CA GLY A 87 6.35 27.64 -26.98
C GLY A 87 6.01 26.16 -26.83
N ASP A 88 5.84 25.40 -27.91
CA ASP A 88 5.68 23.94 -27.82
C ASP A 88 6.96 23.27 -27.32
N PHE A 89 6.83 22.09 -26.71
CA PHE A 89 7.95 21.19 -26.46
C PHE A 89 7.90 19.99 -27.40
N VAL A 90 9.06 19.54 -27.88
CA VAL A 90 9.17 18.34 -28.73
C VAL A 90 10.19 17.38 -28.13
N PHE A 91 9.72 16.23 -27.65
CA PHE A 91 10.55 15.17 -27.09
C PHE A 91 10.98 14.23 -28.21
N ILE A 92 12.28 13.96 -28.31
CA ILE A 92 12.89 13.19 -29.40
C ILE A 92 13.62 11.98 -28.83
N GLN A 93 13.13 10.76 -29.12
CA GLN A 93 13.78 9.51 -28.73
C GLN A 93 13.84 8.52 -29.90
N PHE A 94 15.04 8.24 -30.39
CA PHE A 94 15.31 7.26 -31.46
C PHE A 94 16.57 6.46 -31.14
N GLY A 95 16.98 5.54 -32.03
CA GLY A 95 18.20 4.72 -31.88
C GLY A 95 17.96 3.21 -31.99
N HIS A 96 16.75 2.71 -31.75
CA HIS A 96 16.47 1.27 -31.88
C HIS A 96 16.50 0.77 -33.31
N ASN A 97 15.93 1.55 -34.23
CA ASN A 97 15.82 1.17 -35.64
C ASN A 97 16.95 1.76 -36.49
N ASP A 98 17.59 2.83 -36.01
CA ASP A 98 18.74 3.48 -36.66
C ASP A 98 19.95 2.54 -36.75
N GLN A 99 20.12 1.65 -35.76
CA GLN A 99 21.20 0.65 -35.71
C GLN A 99 21.04 -0.56 -36.65
N LYS A 100 19.90 -0.71 -37.35
CA LYS A 100 19.62 -1.89 -38.18
C LYS A 100 20.32 -1.80 -39.55
N GLN A 101 21.61 -2.11 -39.61
CA GLN A 101 22.44 -2.03 -40.82
C GLN A 101 21.81 -2.74 -42.04
N ASP A 102 21.16 -3.88 -41.82
CA ASP A 102 20.54 -4.68 -42.88
C ASP A 102 19.25 -4.07 -43.47
N ASP A 103 18.68 -3.03 -42.85
CA ASP A 103 17.48 -2.33 -43.31
C ASP A 103 17.85 -0.92 -43.76
N THR A 104 18.27 -0.75 -45.02
CA THR A 104 18.79 0.54 -45.54
C THR A 104 17.77 1.69 -45.49
N LEU A 105 16.46 1.38 -45.42
CA LEU A 105 15.39 2.36 -45.26
C LEU A 105 15.38 2.96 -43.85
N ARG A 106 15.81 2.18 -42.84
CA ARG A 106 15.85 2.59 -41.43
C ARG A 106 17.24 2.96 -40.95
N TYR A 107 18.28 2.28 -41.43
CA TYR A 107 19.65 2.46 -41.00
C TYR A 107 20.11 3.91 -41.14
N ALA A 108 20.71 4.42 -40.07
CA ALA A 108 21.37 5.71 -40.02
C ALA A 108 22.60 5.56 -39.12
N GLU A 109 23.80 5.58 -39.71
CA GLU A 109 25.05 5.46 -38.95
C GLU A 109 25.13 6.53 -37.86
N ALA A 110 25.57 6.12 -36.67
CA ALA A 110 25.45 6.89 -35.43
C ALA A 110 26.12 8.28 -35.53
N ASN A 111 27.37 8.33 -35.99
CA ASN A 111 28.16 9.56 -35.99
C ASN A 111 27.86 10.49 -37.17
N THR A 112 27.26 9.98 -38.24
CA THR A 112 26.98 10.71 -39.46
C THR A 112 25.47 10.93 -39.65
N ASP A 113 24.75 9.98 -40.23
CA ASP A 113 23.36 10.12 -40.64
C ASP A 113 22.43 10.36 -39.45
N TYR A 114 22.59 9.59 -38.36
CA TYR A 114 21.77 9.72 -37.15
C TYR A 114 21.97 11.08 -36.49
N ARG A 115 23.24 11.46 -36.24
CA ARG A 115 23.61 12.79 -35.72
C ARG A 115 23.02 13.90 -36.58
N ARG A 116 23.23 13.86 -37.90
CA ARG A 116 22.73 14.88 -38.83
C ARG A 116 21.20 14.98 -38.81
N ASN A 117 20.50 13.86 -38.69
CA ASN A 117 19.05 13.87 -38.57
C ASN A 117 18.59 14.51 -37.25
N LEU A 118 19.22 14.19 -36.11
CA LEU A 118 18.92 14.81 -34.82
C LEU A 118 19.13 16.34 -34.86
N GLU A 119 20.28 16.79 -35.36
CA GLU A 119 20.59 18.21 -35.52
C GLU A 119 19.56 18.90 -36.42
N ARG A 120 19.11 18.23 -37.48
CA ARG A 120 18.07 18.76 -38.37
C ARG A 120 16.71 18.89 -37.69
N TYR A 121 16.27 17.91 -36.90
CA TYR A 121 15.05 18.05 -36.10
C TYR A 121 15.14 19.26 -35.17
N ILE A 122 16.26 19.40 -34.44
CA ILE A 122 16.49 20.52 -33.53
C ILE A 122 16.37 21.85 -34.23
N GLN A 123 17.06 22.02 -35.36
CA GLN A 123 17.03 23.26 -36.14
C GLN A 123 15.60 23.60 -36.62
N GLU A 124 14.88 22.60 -37.14
CA GLU A 124 13.52 22.78 -37.65
C GLU A 124 12.52 23.09 -36.52
N ILE A 125 12.70 22.52 -35.32
CA ILE A 125 11.91 22.83 -34.11
C ILE A 125 12.17 24.25 -33.63
N GLN A 126 13.45 24.63 -33.51
CA GLN A 126 13.84 25.96 -33.06
C GLN A 126 13.40 27.06 -34.04
N ALA A 127 13.41 26.78 -35.35
CA ALA A 127 12.91 27.69 -36.37
C ALA A 127 11.41 28.00 -36.22
N LYS A 128 10.63 27.11 -35.60
CA LYS A 128 9.22 27.32 -35.24
C LYS A 128 9.02 28.02 -33.90
N GLY A 129 10.10 28.32 -33.17
CA GLY A 129 10.05 28.86 -31.81
C GLY A 129 9.64 27.84 -30.75
N ALA A 130 9.70 26.54 -31.07
CA ALA A 130 9.46 25.44 -30.15
C ALA A 130 10.77 24.98 -29.49
N THR A 131 10.65 24.21 -28.41
CA THR A 131 11.78 23.76 -27.58
C THR A 131 12.02 22.26 -27.76
N PRO A 132 13.16 21.84 -28.33
CA PRO A 132 13.51 20.43 -28.42
C PRO A 132 14.01 19.90 -27.06
N VAL A 133 13.59 18.69 -26.70
CA VAL A 133 14.05 17.91 -25.55
C VAL A 133 14.61 16.59 -26.08
N LEU A 134 15.91 16.39 -25.96
CA LEU A 134 16.55 15.17 -26.43
C LEU A 134 16.50 14.08 -25.38
N MET A 135 16.32 12.84 -25.83
CA MET A 135 16.31 11.66 -24.99
C MET A 135 17.21 10.58 -25.57
N THR A 136 18.07 9.99 -24.73
CA THR A 136 18.82 8.79 -25.12
C THR A 136 17.85 7.62 -25.34
N PRO A 137 18.17 6.65 -26.22
CA PRO A 137 17.30 5.50 -26.44
C PRO A 137 17.11 4.70 -25.15
N VAL A 138 15.87 4.29 -24.88
CA VAL A 138 15.58 3.40 -23.74
C VAL A 138 16.25 2.04 -23.94
N MET A 139 16.62 1.37 -22.84
CA MET A 139 17.30 0.08 -22.88
C MET A 139 16.42 -1.07 -23.40
N ARG A 140 17.07 -1.99 -24.11
CA ARG A 140 16.56 -3.35 -24.36
C ARG A 140 17.00 -4.26 -23.23
N ARG A 141 16.17 -5.23 -22.87
CA ARG A 141 16.52 -6.23 -21.86
C ARG A 141 17.51 -7.25 -22.40
N LYS A 142 18.76 -7.21 -21.95
CA LYS A 142 19.73 -8.27 -22.20
C LYS A 142 20.64 -8.45 -20.98
N PHE A 143 20.85 -9.70 -20.63
CA PHE A 143 21.80 -10.10 -19.59
C PHE A 143 22.77 -11.12 -20.19
N ASP A 144 24.00 -11.15 -19.68
CA ASP A 144 24.94 -12.22 -19.97
C ASP A 144 24.65 -13.47 -19.11
N GLU A 145 25.48 -14.51 -19.27
CA GLU A 145 25.38 -15.76 -18.52
C GLU A 145 25.56 -15.60 -17.00
N ASN A 146 26.19 -14.51 -16.55
CA ASN A 146 26.39 -14.20 -15.14
C ASN A 146 25.28 -13.29 -14.57
N GLY A 147 24.24 -13.01 -15.35
CA GLY A 147 23.15 -12.12 -14.96
C GLY A 147 23.54 -10.64 -14.92
N LYS A 148 24.66 -10.25 -15.53
CA LYS A 148 25.06 -8.85 -15.68
C LYS A 148 24.37 -8.26 -16.90
N PHE A 149 23.84 -7.04 -16.75
CA PHE A 149 23.16 -6.35 -17.84
C PHE A 149 24.14 -6.02 -19.00
N VAL A 150 23.66 -6.14 -20.24
CA VAL A 150 24.44 -5.92 -21.46
C VAL A 150 23.75 -4.90 -22.35
N ASP A 151 24.39 -3.75 -22.54
CA ASP A 151 23.93 -2.72 -23.47
C ASP A 151 23.93 -3.22 -24.92
N GLN A 152 22.93 -2.77 -25.70
CA GLN A 152 22.74 -3.12 -27.11
C GLN A 152 22.73 -1.90 -28.04
N HIS A 153 22.94 -0.68 -27.54
CA HIS A 153 22.76 0.54 -28.32
C HIS A 153 24.06 1.18 -28.79
N GLY A 154 25.23 0.66 -28.43
CA GLY A 154 26.52 1.10 -28.99
C GLY A 154 26.74 2.62 -28.86
N ALA A 155 27.14 3.28 -29.96
CA ALA A 155 27.46 4.71 -29.95
C ALA A 155 26.24 5.66 -29.92
N TYR A 156 25.01 5.16 -30.12
CA TYR A 156 23.82 6.00 -30.29
C TYR A 156 23.47 6.86 -29.05
N PRO A 157 23.52 6.35 -27.80
CA PRO A 157 23.28 7.16 -26.61
C PRO A 157 24.26 8.32 -26.47
N GLU A 158 25.55 8.07 -26.68
CA GLU A 158 26.60 9.11 -26.59
C GLU A 158 26.42 10.19 -27.66
N VAL A 159 26.06 9.82 -28.89
CA VAL A 159 25.74 10.82 -29.94
C VAL A 159 24.60 11.74 -29.49
N VAL A 160 23.54 11.22 -28.85
CA VAL A 160 22.44 12.05 -28.34
C VAL A 160 22.96 13.02 -27.27
N LYS A 161 23.79 12.55 -26.33
CA LYS A 161 24.37 13.37 -25.26
C LYS A 161 25.23 14.50 -25.84
N GLU A 162 26.10 14.18 -26.79
CA GLU A 162 26.95 15.16 -27.46
C GLU A 162 26.14 16.20 -28.25
N VAL A 163 25.12 15.78 -28.99
CA VAL A 163 24.23 16.70 -29.71
C VAL A 163 23.49 17.62 -28.74
N ALA A 164 22.96 17.08 -27.64
CA ALA A 164 22.29 17.88 -26.61
C ALA A 164 23.25 18.91 -25.99
N ALA A 165 24.48 18.50 -25.66
CA ALA A 165 25.52 19.40 -25.13
C ALA A 165 25.90 20.49 -26.13
N LYS A 166 26.15 20.13 -27.40
CA LYS A 166 26.49 21.08 -28.49
C LYS A 166 25.42 22.15 -28.65
N HIS A 167 24.15 21.77 -28.60
CA HIS A 167 23.01 22.67 -28.78
C HIS A 167 22.48 23.27 -27.47
N LYS A 168 23.11 22.95 -26.31
CA LYS A 168 22.70 23.39 -24.97
C LYS A 168 21.23 23.09 -24.66
N LEU A 169 20.78 21.89 -25.04
CA LEU A 169 19.40 21.43 -24.87
C LEU A 169 19.21 20.67 -23.56
N ALA A 170 17.97 20.63 -23.09
CA ALA A 170 17.57 19.68 -22.06
C ALA A 170 17.76 18.24 -22.58
N LEU A 171 18.40 17.42 -21.75
CA LEU A 171 18.65 16.01 -22.01
C LEU A 171 17.99 15.17 -20.92
N ILE A 172 17.24 14.15 -21.33
CA ILE A 172 16.78 13.07 -20.46
C ILE A 172 17.58 11.82 -20.81
N ASP A 173 18.48 11.41 -19.91
CA ASP A 173 19.25 10.18 -20.10
C ASP A 173 18.42 8.93 -19.73
N LEU A 174 17.44 8.62 -20.57
CA LEU A 174 16.54 7.49 -20.37
C LEU A 174 17.27 6.14 -20.52
N HIS A 175 18.37 6.10 -21.28
CA HIS A 175 19.26 4.94 -21.39
C HIS A 175 19.81 4.54 -20.02
N ALA A 176 20.48 5.45 -19.32
CA ALA A 176 21.01 5.20 -17.97
C ALA A 176 19.90 4.89 -16.94
N LYS A 177 18.80 5.66 -16.95
CA LYS A 177 17.67 5.43 -16.02
C LYS A 177 17.00 4.08 -16.23
N SER A 178 16.74 3.69 -17.48
CA SER A 178 16.12 2.40 -17.79
C SER A 178 17.04 1.23 -17.51
N GLN A 179 18.37 1.38 -17.69
CA GLN A 179 19.33 0.38 -17.23
C GLN A 179 19.21 0.14 -15.72
N ALA A 180 19.26 1.21 -14.92
CA ALA A 180 19.17 1.10 -13.46
C ALA A 180 17.85 0.44 -13.02
N ILE A 181 16.73 0.75 -13.69
CA ILE A 181 15.44 0.10 -13.44
C ILE A 181 15.53 -1.40 -13.75
N ILE A 182 16.06 -1.79 -14.90
CA ILE A 182 16.14 -3.20 -15.32
C ILE A 182 17.09 -3.98 -14.39
N GLU A 183 18.23 -3.41 -14.04
CA GLU A 183 19.20 -4.00 -13.10
C GLU A 183 18.60 -4.18 -11.70
N ALA A 184 17.85 -3.19 -11.20
CA ALA A 184 17.18 -3.28 -9.91
C ALA A 184 16.11 -4.41 -9.86
N HIS A 185 15.52 -4.74 -11.01
CA HIS A 185 14.60 -5.88 -11.13
C HIS A 185 15.34 -7.22 -11.35
N GLY A 186 16.62 -7.20 -11.72
CA GLY A 186 17.41 -8.39 -12.06
C GLY A 186 16.84 -9.17 -13.25
N VAL A 187 17.34 -10.39 -13.46
CA VAL A 187 16.98 -11.21 -14.63
C VAL A 187 15.50 -11.55 -14.64
N GLU A 188 14.98 -12.19 -13.59
CA GLU A 188 13.62 -12.74 -13.61
C GLU A 188 12.54 -11.66 -13.47
N SER A 189 12.66 -10.74 -12.49
CA SER A 189 11.59 -9.75 -12.28
C SER A 189 11.51 -8.72 -13.41
N SER A 190 12.61 -8.45 -14.12
CA SER A 190 12.59 -7.51 -15.25
C SER A 190 11.74 -8.01 -16.42
N LYS A 191 11.40 -9.31 -16.50
CA LYS A 191 10.44 -9.83 -17.50
C LYS A 191 9.10 -9.10 -17.42
N LYS A 192 8.65 -8.67 -16.22
CA LYS A 192 7.41 -7.91 -16.02
C LYS A 192 7.39 -6.56 -16.74
N ILE A 193 8.57 -5.98 -17.00
CA ILE A 193 8.73 -4.70 -17.71
C ILE A 193 8.46 -4.88 -19.21
N PHE A 194 8.74 -6.07 -19.75
CA PHE A 194 8.70 -6.33 -21.18
C PHE A 194 7.58 -7.29 -21.57
N MET A 195 7.47 -7.56 -22.87
CA MET A 195 6.47 -8.46 -23.45
C MET A 195 6.87 -9.92 -23.28
N HIS A 196 6.79 -10.41 -22.04
CA HIS A 196 7.04 -11.80 -21.64
C HIS A 196 5.74 -12.41 -21.11
N PHE A 197 5.00 -13.10 -21.99
CA PHE A 197 3.73 -13.71 -21.65
C PHE A 197 3.65 -15.12 -22.23
N THR A 198 3.14 -16.07 -21.44
CA THR A 198 2.79 -17.40 -21.95
C THR A 198 1.52 -17.32 -22.85
N GLY A 199 1.21 -18.39 -23.57
CA GLY A 199 0.04 -18.42 -24.45
C GLY A 199 -1.30 -18.42 -23.70
N GLY A 200 -2.36 -17.97 -24.39
CA GLY A 200 -3.75 -18.05 -23.90
C GLY A 200 -4.29 -16.80 -23.18
N PHE A 201 -3.48 -15.76 -22.97
CA PHE A 201 -3.97 -14.49 -22.40
C PHE A 201 -4.55 -13.54 -23.46
N PHE A 202 -3.86 -13.42 -24.60
CA PHE A 202 -4.11 -12.36 -25.58
C PHE A 202 -4.34 -12.95 -26.98
N PRO A 203 -5.39 -12.51 -27.72
CA PRO A 203 -5.70 -13.04 -29.04
C PRO A 203 -4.57 -12.93 -30.07
N LYS A 204 -3.77 -11.87 -30.03
CA LYS A 204 -2.63 -11.65 -30.94
C LYS A 204 -1.47 -12.60 -30.68
N PHE A 205 -1.34 -13.12 -29.45
CA PHE A 205 -0.23 -13.96 -29.01
C PHE A 205 -0.76 -15.30 -28.46
N PRO A 206 -1.42 -16.13 -29.30
CA PRO A 206 -2.04 -17.37 -28.83
C PRO A 206 -1.02 -18.35 -28.23
N GLN A 207 0.21 -18.37 -28.76
CA GLN A 207 1.33 -19.18 -28.28
C GLN A 207 2.24 -18.44 -27.26
N GLY A 208 1.87 -17.22 -26.86
CA GLY A 208 2.69 -16.36 -26.03
C GLY A 208 3.66 -15.51 -26.85
N ILE A 209 4.45 -14.70 -26.14
CA ILE A 209 5.46 -13.80 -26.70
C ILE A 209 6.64 -13.68 -25.74
N THR A 210 7.84 -13.62 -26.29
CA THR A 210 9.06 -13.24 -25.58
C THR A 210 9.74 -12.15 -26.39
N ASP A 211 9.63 -10.93 -25.91
CA ASP A 211 10.20 -9.75 -26.55
C ASP A 211 10.84 -8.87 -25.48
N ASN A 212 12.11 -8.56 -25.69
CA ASN A 212 12.98 -7.81 -24.78
C ASN A 212 13.13 -6.32 -25.16
N THR A 213 12.34 -5.84 -26.13
CA THR A 213 12.36 -4.44 -26.60
C THR A 213 11.08 -3.72 -26.23
N HIS A 214 9.92 -4.32 -26.47
CA HIS A 214 8.63 -3.66 -26.23
C HIS A 214 8.13 -3.90 -24.81
N PHE A 215 7.38 -2.92 -24.28
CA PHE A 215 6.95 -2.92 -22.89
C PHE A 215 5.57 -3.53 -22.69
N SER A 216 5.41 -4.17 -21.53
CA SER A 216 4.10 -4.40 -20.94
C SER A 216 3.50 -3.06 -20.45
N PRO A 217 2.23 -3.03 -20.02
CA PRO A 217 1.64 -1.83 -19.42
C PRO A 217 2.41 -1.38 -18.15
N TYR A 218 2.92 -2.33 -17.36
CA TYR A 218 3.74 -2.06 -16.19
C TYR A 218 5.08 -1.40 -16.58
N GLY A 219 5.78 -1.97 -17.56
CA GLY A 219 7.05 -1.40 -18.00
C GLY A 219 6.90 -0.04 -18.66
N ALA A 220 5.84 0.17 -19.44
CA ALA A 220 5.55 1.47 -20.05
C ALA A 220 5.35 2.56 -18.98
N ARG A 221 4.65 2.24 -17.88
CA ARG A 221 4.47 3.13 -16.73
C ARG A 221 5.77 3.41 -15.98
N LEU A 222 6.64 2.40 -15.81
CA LEU A 222 7.97 2.62 -15.24
C LEU A 222 8.83 3.56 -16.08
N MET A 223 8.81 3.40 -17.41
CA MET A 223 9.55 4.29 -18.31
C MET A 223 8.97 5.71 -18.32
N ALA A 224 7.64 5.85 -18.37
CA ALA A 224 6.99 7.16 -18.26
C ALA A 224 7.32 7.86 -16.92
N LYS A 225 7.33 7.11 -15.82
CA LYS A 225 7.78 7.57 -14.51
C LYS A 225 9.23 8.05 -14.54
N ALA A 226 10.14 7.28 -15.12
CA ALA A 226 11.56 7.67 -15.24
C ALA A 226 11.76 8.99 -16.01
N VAL A 227 10.92 9.23 -17.02
CA VAL A 227 10.90 10.51 -17.75
C VAL A 227 10.40 11.64 -16.86
N ALA A 228 9.30 11.45 -16.12
CA ALA A 228 8.78 12.45 -15.20
C ALA A 228 9.76 12.79 -14.06
N GLU A 229 10.44 11.77 -13.51
CA GLU A 229 11.51 11.93 -12.52
C GLU A 229 12.65 12.79 -13.07
N ALA A 230 13.09 12.54 -14.31
CA ALA A 230 14.12 13.35 -14.95
C ALA A 230 13.70 14.82 -15.06
N LEU A 231 12.43 15.11 -15.39
CA LEU A 231 11.94 16.49 -15.43
C LEU A 231 12.04 17.19 -14.06
N VAL A 232 11.82 16.46 -12.96
CA VAL A 232 11.97 16.99 -11.61
C VAL A 232 13.43 17.22 -11.26
N GLU A 233 14.29 16.23 -11.50
CA GLU A 233 15.73 16.26 -11.20
C GLU A 233 16.46 17.38 -11.93
N THR A 234 16.14 17.59 -13.22
CA THR A 234 16.77 18.66 -14.02
C THR A 234 16.07 20.01 -13.84
N SER A 235 15.12 20.14 -12.90
CA SER A 235 14.29 21.33 -12.72
C SER A 235 13.63 21.84 -14.01
N HIS A 236 13.26 20.93 -14.92
CA HIS A 236 12.69 21.26 -16.21
C HIS A 236 11.36 22.03 -16.02
N PRO A 237 11.04 23.06 -16.83
CA PRO A 237 9.81 23.85 -16.66
C PRO A 237 8.53 23.02 -16.65
N LEU A 238 8.52 21.91 -17.42
CA LEU A 238 7.36 21.01 -17.50
C LEU A 238 7.03 20.29 -16.18
N ARG A 239 7.95 20.23 -15.21
CA ARG A 239 7.68 19.61 -13.89
C ARG A 239 6.52 20.30 -13.16
N ASN A 240 6.28 21.58 -13.44
CA ASN A 240 5.20 22.36 -12.84
C ASN A 240 3.80 21.89 -13.27
N PHE A 241 3.71 21.11 -14.35
CA PHE A 241 2.46 20.57 -14.85
C PHE A 241 2.23 19.10 -14.47
N LEU A 242 3.21 18.44 -13.83
CA LEU A 242 3.06 17.08 -13.34
C LEU A 242 2.01 17.05 -12.21
N LYS A 243 1.17 16.02 -12.21
CA LYS A 243 0.13 15.86 -11.19
C LYS A 243 0.76 15.69 -9.81
N LYS A 244 0.32 16.53 -8.89
CA LYS A 244 0.57 16.36 -7.46
C LYS A 244 -0.38 15.30 -6.93
N SER A 245 0.15 14.43 -6.07
CA SER A 245 -0.70 13.53 -5.30
C SER A 245 -1.46 14.31 -4.22
N VAL A 246 -2.39 13.64 -3.53
CA VAL A 246 -3.03 14.17 -2.32
C VAL A 246 -2.02 14.55 -1.22
N PHE A 247 -0.82 13.96 -1.24
CA PHE A 247 0.29 14.30 -0.36
C PHE A 247 1.14 15.40 -1.02
N ALA A 248 1.06 16.63 -0.50
CA ALA A 248 1.56 17.83 -1.18
C ALA A 248 3.04 17.78 -1.62
N ASP A 249 3.88 17.08 -0.86
CA ASP A 249 5.31 16.90 -1.16
C ASP A 249 5.59 15.79 -2.18
N LYS A 250 4.55 15.15 -2.73
CA LYS A 250 4.65 14.01 -3.64
C LYS A 250 3.89 14.23 -4.94
N TYR A 251 4.50 13.83 -6.04
CA TYR A 251 3.82 13.66 -7.32
C TYR A 251 3.11 12.30 -7.37
N GLU A 252 2.09 12.16 -8.22
CA GLU A 252 1.40 10.88 -8.39
C GLU A 252 2.33 9.76 -8.86
N PHE A 253 3.31 10.05 -9.72
CA PHE A 253 4.26 9.04 -10.20
C PHE A 253 5.22 8.54 -9.11
N GLU A 254 5.37 9.26 -7.99
CA GLU A 254 6.20 8.82 -6.87
C GLU A 254 5.52 7.72 -6.06
N LEU A 255 4.20 7.56 -6.18
CA LEU A 255 3.48 6.49 -5.51
C LEU A 255 3.91 5.12 -6.03
N PRO A 256 3.84 4.06 -5.20
CA PRO A 256 4.17 2.70 -5.59
C PRO A 256 3.40 2.24 -6.84
N LEU A 257 4.10 1.60 -7.78
CA LEU A 257 3.48 0.95 -8.92
C LEU A 257 3.37 -0.56 -8.65
N VAL A 258 2.15 -1.07 -8.61
CA VAL A 258 1.84 -2.49 -8.38
C VAL A 258 1.61 -3.20 -9.72
N TYR A 259 2.23 -4.36 -9.91
CA TYR A 259 1.97 -5.23 -11.07
C TYR A 259 0.72 -6.08 -10.80
N GLU A 260 -0.17 -6.19 -11.78
CA GLU A 260 -1.34 -7.06 -11.71
C GLU A 260 -1.16 -8.31 -12.59
N PRO A 261 -1.53 -9.51 -12.10
CA PRO A 261 -1.42 -10.75 -12.87
C PRO A 261 -2.44 -10.84 -14.00
N TYR A 262 -2.08 -11.59 -15.05
CA TYR A 262 -2.97 -11.96 -16.15
C TYR A 262 -3.32 -13.45 -16.05
N PHE A 263 -4.57 -13.78 -16.35
CA PHE A 263 -5.07 -15.16 -16.31
C PHE A 263 -5.59 -15.57 -17.67
N ARG A 264 -5.38 -16.85 -18.01
CA ARG A 264 -5.96 -17.46 -19.19
C ARG A 264 -7.49 -17.49 -19.05
N LYS A 265 -8.20 -17.44 -20.18
CA LYS A 265 -9.67 -17.48 -20.20
C LYS A 265 -10.26 -18.88 -20.04
N ASP A 266 -9.42 -19.92 -20.10
CA ASP A 266 -9.81 -21.30 -19.84
C ASP A 266 -10.51 -21.41 -18.47
N THR A 267 -11.66 -22.08 -18.43
CA THR A 267 -12.49 -22.17 -17.23
C THR A 267 -12.67 -23.62 -16.78
N PHE A 268 -12.28 -23.88 -15.54
CA PHE A 268 -12.34 -25.17 -14.86
C PHE A 268 -13.48 -25.12 -13.84
N ASN A 269 -14.70 -25.46 -14.28
CA ASN A 269 -15.88 -25.48 -13.40
C ASN A 269 -15.87 -26.72 -12.50
N ILE A 270 -15.90 -26.52 -11.18
CA ILE A 270 -15.78 -27.59 -10.17
C ILE A 270 -16.84 -28.69 -10.32
N VAL A 271 -18.02 -28.39 -10.87
CA VAL A 271 -19.09 -29.37 -11.12
C VAL A 271 -18.64 -30.47 -12.08
N ARG A 272 -17.78 -30.14 -13.05
CA ARG A 272 -17.25 -31.13 -14.01
C ARG A 272 -16.32 -32.16 -13.35
N TYR A 273 -15.82 -31.84 -12.17
CA TYR A 273 -14.93 -32.68 -11.37
C TYR A 273 -15.66 -33.35 -10.20
N GLY A 274 -17.00 -33.36 -10.22
CA GLY A 274 -17.83 -34.08 -9.26
C GLY A 274 -18.22 -33.30 -8.01
N ALA A 275 -17.94 -31.99 -7.94
CA ALA A 275 -18.40 -31.16 -6.83
C ALA A 275 -19.93 -31.07 -6.78
N LYS A 276 -20.50 -31.07 -5.57
CA LYS A 276 -21.94 -30.96 -5.29
C LYS A 276 -22.23 -29.79 -4.35
N ALA A 277 -23.22 -28.99 -4.73
CA ALA A 277 -23.63 -27.77 -4.02
C ALA A 277 -24.74 -28.03 -2.98
N ASP A 278 -24.73 -29.19 -2.33
CA ASP A 278 -25.82 -29.67 -1.46
C ASP A 278 -25.67 -29.25 0.00
N GLY A 279 -24.59 -28.55 0.34
CA GLY A 279 -24.31 -28.07 1.69
C GLY A 279 -23.78 -29.13 2.67
N PHE A 280 -23.50 -30.36 2.22
CA PHE A 280 -22.93 -31.41 3.08
C PHE A 280 -21.84 -32.25 2.40
N THR A 281 -21.82 -32.34 1.07
CA THR A 281 -20.73 -33.00 0.35
C THR A 281 -19.44 -32.20 0.52
N VAL A 282 -18.39 -32.84 1.01
CA VAL A 282 -17.04 -32.25 1.13
C VAL A 282 -16.36 -32.27 -0.25
N ASN A 283 -16.17 -31.09 -0.84
CA ASN A 283 -15.74 -30.90 -2.23
C ASN A 283 -14.22 -30.72 -2.40
N THR A 284 -13.43 -30.90 -1.34
CA THR A 284 -11.98 -30.62 -1.34
C THR A 284 -11.25 -31.23 -2.53
N THR A 285 -11.53 -32.51 -2.82
CA THR A 285 -10.87 -33.24 -3.91
C THR A 285 -11.24 -32.68 -5.28
N ALA A 286 -12.52 -32.38 -5.52
CA ALA A 286 -12.98 -31.84 -6.80
C ALA A 286 -12.41 -30.44 -7.06
N ILE A 287 -12.35 -29.60 -6.02
CA ILE A 287 -11.80 -28.23 -6.14
C ILE A 287 -10.27 -28.29 -6.33
N ALA A 288 -9.56 -29.11 -5.54
CA ALA A 288 -8.12 -29.29 -5.69
C ALA A 288 -7.76 -29.83 -7.09
N GLN A 289 -8.51 -30.81 -7.61
CA GLN A 289 -8.33 -31.31 -8.97
C GLN A 289 -8.51 -30.21 -10.02
N ALA A 290 -9.52 -29.34 -9.86
CA ALA A 290 -9.72 -28.23 -10.77
C ALA A 290 -8.55 -27.22 -10.75
N ILE A 291 -8.01 -26.93 -9.55
CA ILE A 291 -6.82 -26.07 -9.38
C ILE A 291 -5.59 -26.71 -10.04
N ASP A 292 -5.38 -28.00 -9.82
CA ASP A 292 -4.25 -28.75 -10.36
C ASP A 292 -4.27 -28.76 -11.87
N LEU A 293 -5.41 -29.11 -12.47
CA LEU A 293 -5.58 -29.12 -13.93
C LEU A 293 -5.46 -27.72 -14.54
N ALA A 294 -5.97 -26.68 -13.86
CA ALA A 294 -5.80 -25.30 -14.31
C ALA A 294 -4.32 -24.90 -14.32
N HIS A 295 -3.58 -25.23 -13.27
CA HIS A 295 -2.15 -24.98 -13.17
C HIS A 295 -1.34 -25.73 -14.22
N GLU A 296 -1.60 -27.03 -14.39
CA GLU A 296 -0.93 -27.91 -15.37
C GLU A 296 -1.17 -27.47 -16.81
N ALA A 297 -2.35 -26.90 -17.10
CA ALA A 297 -2.68 -26.30 -18.40
C ALA A 297 -1.98 -24.93 -18.65
N GLY A 298 -1.15 -24.46 -17.73
CA GLY A 298 -0.47 -23.17 -17.79
C GLY A 298 -1.28 -22.00 -17.24
N GLY A 299 -2.37 -22.28 -16.52
CA GLY A 299 -3.22 -21.31 -15.84
C GLY A 299 -4.67 -21.30 -16.32
N GLY A 300 -5.50 -20.57 -15.58
CA GLY A 300 -6.93 -20.42 -15.91
C GLY A 300 -7.76 -20.02 -14.71
N THR A 301 -9.08 -19.99 -14.92
CA THR A 301 -10.06 -19.68 -13.90
C THR A 301 -10.71 -20.96 -13.37
N VAL A 302 -10.55 -21.25 -12.09
CA VAL A 302 -11.35 -22.27 -11.39
C VAL A 302 -12.65 -21.64 -10.94
N LEU A 303 -13.76 -22.04 -11.54
CA LEU A 303 -15.08 -21.47 -11.27
C LEU A 303 -15.77 -22.26 -10.16
N ILE A 304 -16.13 -21.57 -9.07
CA ILE A 304 -17.09 -22.01 -8.05
C ILE A 304 -18.43 -21.32 -8.37
N PRO A 305 -19.43 -22.04 -8.93
CA PRO A 305 -20.72 -21.47 -9.27
C PRO A 305 -21.55 -21.09 -8.05
N ALA A 306 -22.69 -20.43 -8.27
CA ALA A 306 -23.68 -20.21 -7.21
C ALA A 306 -24.12 -21.54 -6.56
N GLY A 307 -24.24 -21.56 -5.23
CA GLY A 307 -24.51 -22.77 -4.46
C GLY A 307 -23.76 -22.81 -3.13
N VAL A 308 -24.06 -23.81 -2.29
CA VAL A 308 -23.38 -24.03 -1.00
C VAL A 308 -22.39 -25.18 -1.13
N TRP A 309 -21.10 -24.89 -1.01
CA TRP A 309 -20.00 -25.82 -1.26
C TRP A 309 -19.21 -26.01 0.03
N VAL A 310 -19.30 -27.18 0.65
CA VAL A 310 -18.46 -27.51 1.80
C VAL A 310 -17.09 -27.99 1.32
N THR A 311 -16.00 -27.56 1.96
CA THR A 311 -14.63 -27.99 1.61
C THR A 311 -13.71 -27.97 2.83
N GLY A 312 -12.68 -28.82 2.82
CA GLY A 312 -11.49 -28.65 3.67
C GLY A 312 -10.51 -27.63 3.07
N PRO A 313 -9.25 -27.62 3.54
CA PRO A 313 -8.21 -26.71 3.06
C PRO A 313 -7.93 -26.80 1.56
N LEU A 314 -7.66 -25.66 0.93
CA LEU A 314 -7.34 -25.53 -0.49
C LEU A 314 -5.98 -24.85 -0.69
N LYS A 315 -5.12 -25.48 -1.51
CA LYS A 315 -3.83 -24.92 -1.92
C LYS A 315 -4.00 -24.19 -3.25
N LEU A 316 -3.68 -22.91 -3.32
CA LEU A 316 -3.57 -22.19 -4.59
C LEU A 316 -2.26 -22.56 -5.30
N LYS A 317 -2.30 -22.53 -6.63
CA LYS A 317 -1.14 -22.79 -7.49
C LYS A 317 -0.95 -21.67 -8.51
N SER A 318 0.27 -21.52 -8.99
CA SER A 318 0.65 -20.44 -9.91
C SER A 318 -0.22 -20.39 -11.16
N ASN A 319 -0.54 -19.18 -11.61
CA ASN A 319 -1.39 -18.86 -12.77
C ASN A 319 -2.88 -19.23 -12.63
N VAL A 320 -3.36 -19.52 -11.41
CA VAL A 320 -4.76 -19.88 -11.14
C VAL A 320 -5.53 -18.72 -10.50
N ASN A 321 -6.70 -18.44 -11.06
CA ASN A 321 -7.72 -17.58 -10.45
C ASN A 321 -8.86 -18.43 -9.89
N LEU A 322 -9.01 -18.48 -8.57
CA LEU A 322 -10.15 -19.09 -7.90
C LEU A 322 -11.32 -18.09 -7.89
N HIS A 323 -12.29 -18.30 -8.78
CA HIS A 323 -13.40 -17.36 -9.01
C HIS A 323 -14.70 -17.86 -8.37
N LEU A 324 -15.20 -17.10 -7.40
CA LEU A 324 -16.47 -17.38 -6.71
C LEU A 324 -17.58 -16.54 -7.33
N GLN A 325 -18.45 -17.19 -8.09
CA GLN A 325 -19.59 -16.52 -8.71
C GLN A 325 -20.48 -15.87 -7.64
N LYS A 326 -21.15 -14.78 -8.00
CA LYS A 326 -22.22 -14.21 -7.16
C LYS A 326 -23.22 -15.29 -6.75
N GLY A 327 -23.47 -15.42 -5.45
CA GLY A 327 -24.34 -16.45 -4.88
C GLY A 327 -23.63 -17.77 -4.52
N ALA A 328 -22.31 -17.87 -4.72
CA ALA A 328 -21.51 -18.96 -4.18
C ALA A 328 -21.24 -18.73 -2.68
N LEU A 329 -21.45 -19.76 -1.87
CA LEU A 329 -20.98 -19.86 -0.49
C LEU A 329 -20.00 -21.03 -0.42
N LEU A 330 -18.72 -20.73 -0.21
CA LEU A 330 -17.69 -21.72 0.07
C LEU A 330 -17.54 -21.84 1.60
N GLN A 331 -18.13 -22.88 2.17
CA GLN A 331 -18.08 -23.18 3.60
C GLN A 331 -16.88 -24.07 3.90
N PHE A 332 -15.92 -23.55 4.66
CA PHE A 332 -14.81 -24.38 5.15
C PHE A 332 -15.27 -25.33 6.24
N SER A 333 -14.68 -26.53 6.30
CA SER A 333 -15.07 -27.56 7.26
C SER A 333 -14.95 -27.06 8.70
N ASN A 334 -15.94 -27.40 9.51
CA ASN A 334 -15.91 -27.18 10.96
C ASN A 334 -15.28 -28.36 11.72
N ASN A 335 -14.87 -29.43 11.01
CA ASN A 335 -14.09 -30.50 11.57
C ASN A 335 -12.62 -30.06 11.70
N ARG A 336 -12.15 -29.88 12.93
CA ARG A 336 -10.76 -29.47 13.19
C ARG A 336 -9.74 -30.47 12.67
N ASP A 337 -10.10 -31.74 12.49
CA ASP A 337 -9.20 -32.79 12.00
C ASP A 337 -8.88 -32.68 10.51
N ASP A 338 -9.66 -31.90 9.77
CA ASP A 338 -9.35 -31.59 8.36
C ASP A 338 -8.16 -30.62 8.22
N TYR A 339 -7.68 -30.06 9.35
CA TYR A 339 -6.60 -29.06 9.41
C TYR A 339 -5.40 -29.63 10.18
N PRO A 340 -4.44 -30.27 9.50
CA PRO A 340 -3.25 -30.80 10.15
C PRO A 340 -2.37 -29.66 10.70
N ILE A 341 -1.56 -29.96 11.72
CA ILE A 341 -0.55 -29.02 12.23
C ILE A 341 0.60 -28.92 11.23
N VAL A 342 1.01 -27.68 10.91
CA VAL A 342 2.11 -27.36 10.01
C VAL A 342 3.05 -26.33 10.64
N GLU A 343 4.32 -26.36 10.21
CA GLU A 343 5.23 -25.25 10.49
C GLU A 343 4.80 -24.00 9.72
N THR A 344 4.71 -22.88 10.42
CA THR A 344 4.32 -21.58 9.86
C THR A 344 4.82 -20.44 10.75
N THR A 345 4.27 -19.24 10.59
CA THR A 345 4.48 -18.13 11.51
C THR A 345 3.19 -17.81 12.27
N TRP A 346 3.36 -17.33 13.51
CA TRP A 346 2.28 -16.80 14.33
C TRP A 346 2.79 -15.55 15.06
N GLU A 347 2.07 -14.43 14.95
CA GLU A 347 2.47 -13.15 15.52
C GLU A 347 3.94 -12.76 15.25
N GLY A 348 4.38 -12.96 14.00
CA GLY A 348 5.72 -12.58 13.54
C GLY A 348 6.88 -13.48 13.98
N GLN A 349 6.61 -14.67 14.52
CA GLN A 349 7.62 -15.65 14.94
C GLN A 349 7.33 -17.05 14.38
N LYS A 350 8.34 -17.92 14.30
CA LYS A 350 8.18 -19.32 13.92
C LYS A 350 7.24 -20.05 14.90
N ALA A 351 6.29 -20.82 14.37
CA ALA A 351 5.28 -21.54 15.14
C ALA A 351 4.85 -22.84 14.46
N LEU A 352 4.15 -23.70 15.21
CA LEU A 352 3.33 -24.78 14.67
C LEU A 352 1.86 -24.42 14.83
N ARG A 353 1.08 -24.46 13.74
CA ARG A 353 -0.35 -24.09 13.73
C ARG A 353 -1.17 -25.07 12.90
N CYS A 354 -2.47 -25.16 13.13
CA CYS A 354 -3.37 -25.82 12.18
C CYS A 354 -3.28 -25.13 10.81
N HIS A 355 -3.45 -25.93 9.76
CA HIS A 355 -3.35 -25.49 8.37
C HIS A 355 -4.38 -24.40 8.04
N ALA A 356 -4.00 -23.37 7.28
CA ALA A 356 -4.95 -22.38 6.78
C ALA A 356 -5.98 -22.99 5.81
N PRO A 357 -7.28 -22.63 5.89
CA PRO A 357 -8.31 -23.00 4.91
C PRO A 357 -7.95 -22.68 3.47
N ILE A 358 -7.30 -21.54 3.19
CA ILE A 358 -6.66 -21.30 1.89
C ILE A 358 -5.21 -20.92 2.11
N TRP A 359 -4.33 -21.49 1.28
CA TRP A 359 -2.91 -21.18 1.38
C TRP A 359 -2.15 -21.24 0.05
N ALA A 360 -1.03 -20.53 0.03
CA ALA A 360 -0.04 -20.59 -1.03
C ALA A 360 1.37 -20.33 -0.46
N VAL A 361 2.37 -21.05 -0.98
CA VAL A 361 3.78 -20.81 -0.69
C VAL A 361 4.54 -20.75 -2.01
N GLY A 362 5.29 -19.67 -2.25
CA GLY A 362 6.14 -19.55 -3.44
C GLY A 362 5.39 -19.53 -4.77
N GLN A 363 4.11 -19.14 -4.79
CA GLN A 363 3.30 -19.14 -6.01
C GLN A 363 3.33 -17.78 -6.71
N VAL A 364 3.25 -17.78 -8.04
CA VAL A 364 3.27 -16.58 -8.87
C VAL A 364 1.98 -16.48 -9.68
N ASN A 365 1.43 -15.27 -9.80
CA ASN A 365 0.15 -15.01 -10.49
C ASN A 365 -1.00 -15.82 -9.90
N ILE A 366 -1.41 -15.51 -8.68
CA ILE A 366 -2.55 -16.16 -8.03
C ILE A 366 -3.67 -15.17 -7.80
N ALA A 367 -4.91 -15.62 -7.93
CA ALA A 367 -6.04 -14.78 -7.60
C ALA A 367 -7.19 -15.50 -6.89
N ILE A 368 -7.93 -14.72 -6.10
CA ILE A 368 -9.24 -15.05 -5.56
C ILE A 368 -10.18 -13.93 -5.99
N THR A 369 -11.14 -14.21 -6.87
CA THR A 369 -12.00 -13.16 -7.45
C THR A 369 -13.48 -13.52 -7.38
N GLY A 370 -14.34 -12.54 -7.66
CA GLY A 370 -15.77 -12.74 -7.81
C GLY A 370 -16.58 -12.03 -6.75
N GLN A 371 -17.79 -12.52 -6.47
CA GLN A 371 -18.75 -11.89 -5.55
C GLN A 371 -19.40 -12.91 -4.60
N GLY A 372 -18.81 -14.10 -4.48
CA GLY A 372 -19.22 -15.10 -3.50
C GLY A 372 -18.67 -14.82 -2.10
N ILE A 373 -19.06 -15.71 -1.18
CA ILE A 373 -18.71 -15.67 0.23
C ILE A 373 -17.84 -16.88 0.55
N MET A 374 -16.77 -16.68 1.30
CA MET A 374 -16.00 -17.72 1.96
C MET A 374 -16.24 -17.64 3.47
N ASP A 375 -16.67 -18.73 4.10
CA ASP A 375 -16.91 -18.81 5.54
C ASP A 375 -15.90 -19.76 6.18
N GLY A 376 -15.14 -19.27 7.16
CA GLY A 376 -14.04 -20.00 7.79
C GLY A 376 -14.42 -21.00 8.89
N SER A 377 -15.71 -21.14 9.24
CA SER A 377 -16.17 -21.93 10.40
C SER A 377 -15.44 -21.59 11.70
N GLY A 378 -15.13 -20.31 11.92
CA GLY A 378 -14.31 -19.85 13.04
C GLY A 378 -14.90 -20.15 14.43
N GLU A 379 -16.20 -20.36 14.54
CA GLU A 379 -16.91 -20.63 15.80
C GLU A 379 -16.39 -21.89 16.53
N VAL A 380 -15.89 -22.89 15.79
CA VAL A 380 -15.30 -24.08 16.43
C VAL A 380 -13.90 -23.84 16.97
N TRP A 381 -13.30 -22.68 16.70
CA TRP A 381 -11.91 -22.36 17.05
C TRP A 381 -11.80 -21.32 18.17
N LYS A 382 -12.73 -20.38 18.21
CA LYS A 382 -12.57 -19.14 18.99
C LYS A 382 -13.04 -19.28 20.43
N GLN A 383 -12.22 -18.82 21.37
CA GLN A 383 -12.66 -18.53 22.72
C GLN A 383 -13.63 -17.33 22.73
N VAL A 384 -14.53 -17.30 23.71
CA VAL A 384 -15.47 -16.19 23.91
C VAL A 384 -15.40 -15.70 25.35
N LYS A 385 -15.10 -14.41 25.54
CA LYS A 385 -15.09 -13.80 26.88
C LYS A 385 -16.53 -13.56 27.35
N LYS A 386 -16.81 -13.87 28.61
CA LYS A 386 -18.14 -13.74 29.23
C LYS A 386 -18.70 -12.33 29.14
N ASN A 387 -17.86 -11.32 29.33
CA ASN A 387 -18.24 -9.92 29.27
C ASN A 387 -18.61 -9.43 27.85
N LYS A 388 -18.35 -10.22 26.81
CA LYS A 388 -18.76 -9.93 25.42
C LYS A 388 -20.18 -10.41 25.13
N LEU A 389 -20.80 -11.19 26.02
CA LEU A 389 -22.13 -11.74 25.84
C LEU A 389 -23.08 -11.25 26.92
N THR A 390 -24.35 -11.07 26.57
CA THR A 390 -25.41 -10.93 27.59
C THR A 390 -25.52 -12.22 28.40
N SER A 391 -26.05 -12.16 29.63
CA SER A 391 -26.23 -13.34 30.49
C SER A 391 -26.98 -14.49 29.79
N THR A 392 -27.97 -14.17 28.95
CA THR A 392 -28.72 -15.17 28.17
C THR A 392 -27.87 -15.78 27.06
N GLN A 393 -27.10 -14.98 26.31
CA GLN A 393 -26.19 -15.49 25.29
C GLN A 393 -25.08 -16.36 25.91
N TRP A 394 -24.51 -15.92 27.03
CA TRP A 394 -23.51 -16.70 27.76
C TRP A 394 -24.05 -18.06 28.20
N ARG A 395 -25.23 -18.10 28.84
CA ARG A 395 -25.86 -19.34 29.25
C ARG A 395 -26.08 -20.28 28.07
N LYS A 396 -26.63 -19.78 26.95
CA LYS A 396 -26.83 -20.57 25.72
C LYS A 396 -25.53 -21.12 25.15
N LEU A 397 -24.46 -20.33 25.18
CA LEU A 397 -23.14 -20.77 24.70
C LEU A 397 -22.60 -21.92 25.57
N VAL A 398 -22.66 -21.78 26.90
CA VAL A 398 -22.23 -22.84 27.83
C VAL A 398 -23.08 -24.10 27.67
N GLU A 399 -24.38 -23.97 27.48
CA GLU A 399 -25.31 -25.10 27.23
C GLU A 399 -25.03 -25.80 25.88
N SER A 400 -24.45 -25.10 24.91
CA SER A 400 -24.14 -25.66 23.59
C SER A 400 -22.92 -26.60 23.57
N GLY A 401 -22.18 -26.71 24.68
CA GLY A 401 -20.97 -27.52 24.81
C GLY A 401 -19.74 -26.69 25.14
N GLY A 402 -18.54 -27.21 24.84
CA GLY A 402 -17.26 -26.58 25.18
C GLY A 402 -16.92 -26.62 26.67
N VAL A 403 -16.01 -25.77 27.11
CA VAL A 403 -15.51 -25.71 28.50
C VAL A 403 -15.42 -24.26 28.98
N VAL A 404 -15.89 -23.99 30.20
CA VAL A 404 -15.69 -22.70 30.87
C VAL A 404 -14.32 -22.70 31.54
N GLY A 405 -13.54 -21.64 31.31
CA GLY A 405 -12.21 -21.45 31.88
C GLY A 405 -12.17 -21.45 33.40
N LYS A 406 -10.98 -21.64 33.97
CA LYS A 406 -10.77 -21.75 35.42
C LYS A 406 -11.30 -20.53 36.22
N LYS A 407 -11.26 -19.34 35.61
CA LYS A 407 -11.74 -18.09 36.22
C LYS A 407 -13.24 -17.83 36.02
N GLY A 408 -13.93 -18.62 35.20
CA GLY A 408 -15.36 -18.44 34.91
C GLY A 408 -15.68 -17.23 34.02
N ASP A 409 -14.68 -16.59 33.41
CA ASP A 409 -14.78 -15.36 32.62
C ASP A 409 -14.59 -15.58 31.11
N ALA A 410 -14.28 -16.81 30.67
CA ALA A 410 -14.11 -17.19 29.28
C ALA A 410 -14.65 -18.60 29.01
N TRP A 411 -15.18 -18.80 27.80
CA TRP A 411 -15.61 -20.09 27.27
C TRP A 411 -14.66 -20.49 26.15
N TYR A 412 -14.36 -21.78 26.07
CA TYR A 412 -13.46 -22.38 25.10
C TYR A 412 -14.20 -23.49 24.35
N PRO A 413 -13.91 -23.68 23.05
CA PRO A 413 -14.63 -24.66 22.25
C PRO A 413 -14.15 -26.11 22.48
N SER A 414 -13.07 -26.32 23.23
CA SER A 414 -12.66 -27.63 23.76
C SER A 414 -11.71 -27.49 24.96
N GLU A 415 -11.46 -28.60 25.65
CA GLU A 415 -10.48 -28.67 26.73
C GLU A 415 -9.05 -28.41 26.23
N GLN A 416 -8.71 -28.84 25.01
CA GLN A 416 -7.40 -28.54 24.40
C GLN A 416 -7.23 -27.03 24.16
N SER A 417 -8.29 -26.35 23.70
CA SER A 417 -8.27 -24.88 23.55
C SER A 417 -8.08 -24.18 24.88
N ARG A 418 -8.75 -24.64 25.95
CA ARG A 418 -8.61 -24.10 27.31
C ARG A 418 -7.20 -24.33 27.85
N TYR A 419 -6.72 -25.57 27.79
CA TYR A 419 -5.39 -25.97 28.24
C TYR A 419 -4.29 -25.17 27.51
N GLY A 420 -4.36 -25.11 26.18
CA GLY A 420 -3.44 -24.31 25.36
C GLY A 420 -3.40 -22.84 25.74
N ASN A 421 -4.55 -22.24 26.07
CA ASN A 421 -4.64 -20.82 26.40
C ASN A 421 -4.32 -20.47 27.86
N GLU A 422 -4.71 -21.30 28.82
CA GLU A 422 -4.61 -21.00 30.25
C GLU A 422 -3.39 -21.62 30.92
N ASP A 423 -2.95 -22.79 30.46
CA ASP A 423 -1.95 -23.60 31.16
C ASP A 423 -0.58 -23.57 30.48
N VAL A 424 -0.54 -23.48 29.15
CA VAL A 424 0.69 -23.68 28.37
C VAL A 424 0.93 -22.66 27.25
N ARG A 425 0.25 -21.52 27.30
CA ARG A 425 0.25 -20.49 26.25
C ARG A 425 1.65 -20.02 25.85
N ASP A 426 2.54 -19.89 26.82
CA ASP A 426 3.88 -19.34 26.63
C ASP A 426 4.71 -20.14 25.63
N TRP A 427 4.54 -21.47 25.59
CA TRP A 427 5.21 -22.31 24.59
C TRP A 427 4.28 -22.71 23.44
N ALA A 428 2.97 -22.84 23.67
CA ALA A 428 2.04 -23.35 22.66
C ALA A 428 1.90 -22.41 21.44
N ASN A 429 2.14 -21.11 21.60
CA ASN A 429 2.10 -20.15 20.48
C ASN A 429 3.37 -20.13 19.63
N LEU A 430 4.43 -20.82 20.04
CA LEU A 430 5.76 -20.71 19.46
C LEU A 430 6.27 -22.07 19.00
N TRP A 431 7.24 -22.06 18.08
CA TRP A 431 8.10 -23.21 17.86
C TRP A 431 9.15 -23.23 18.97
N VAL A 432 9.24 -24.35 19.70
CA VAL A 432 10.19 -24.50 20.82
C VAL A 432 11.07 -25.72 20.57
N GLU A 433 12.38 -25.51 20.64
CA GLU A 433 13.36 -26.57 20.48
C GLU A 433 13.10 -27.72 21.48
N GLY A 434 13.16 -28.96 21.00
CA GLY A 434 12.92 -30.16 21.80
C GLY A 434 11.45 -30.58 21.94
N LYS A 435 10.48 -29.73 21.57
CA LYS A 435 9.07 -30.15 21.50
C LYS A 435 8.78 -30.92 20.21
N THR A 436 8.02 -31.98 20.33
CA THR A 436 7.61 -32.88 19.25
C THR A 436 6.22 -32.53 18.72
N LEU A 437 5.85 -33.03 17.54
CA LEU A 437 4.49 -32.87 17.03
C LEU A 437 3.43 -33.40 18.02
N GLU A 438 3.74 -34.49 18.74
CA GLU A 438 2.85 -35.07 19.75
C GLU A 438 2.56 -34.09 20.88
N ASP A 439 3.56 -33.30 21.32
CA ASP A 439 3.34 -32.24 22.31
C ASP A 439 2.33 -31.20 21.81
N TYR A 440 2.41 -30.80 20.53
CA TYR A 440 1.47 -29.85 19.94
C TYR A 440 0.09 -30.46 19.67
N MET A 441 0.00 -31.77 19.45
CA MET A 441 -1.29 -32.48 19.32
C MET A 441 -2.11 -32.38 20.60
N THR A 442 -1.49 -32.27 21.78
CA THR A 442 -2.20 -32.06 23.06
C THR A 442 -2.93 -30.71 23.15
N VAL A 443 -2.56 -29.75 22.29
CA VAL A 443 -3.12 -28.39 22.24
C VAL A 443 -3.63 -28.03 20.84
N LYS A 444 -3.88 -29.02 19.96
CA LYS A 444 -4.22 -28.78 18.54
C LYS A 444 -5.35 -27.77 18.36
N ASP A 445 -6.41 -27.87 19.17
CA ASP A 445 -7.56 -26.96 19.07
C ASP A 445 -7.28 -25.52 19.54
N PHE A 446 -6.17 -25.28 20.25
CA PHE A 446 -5.69 -23.94 20.57
C PHE A 446 -4.92 -23.31 19.38
N LEU A 447 -4.35 -24.15 18.52
CA LEU A 447 -3.47 -23.76 17.41
C LEU A 447 -4.26 -23.30 16.18
N ARG A 448 -5.13 -22.31 16.36
CA ARG A 448 -6.06 -21.80 15.34
C ARG A 448 -5.35 -21.42 14.02
N PRO A 449 -5.91 -21.78 12.86
CA PRO A 449 -5.36 -21.39 11.57
C PRO A 449 -5.71 -19.94 11.20
N ASN A 450 -4.84 -19.26 10.45
CA ASN A 450 -5.27 -18.07 9.68
C ASN A 450 -6.24 -18.52 8.58
N MET A 451 -7.20 -17.69 8.17
CA MET A 451 -8.13 -18.07 7.11
C MET A 451 -7.42 -18.17 5.75
N ILE A 452 -6.69 -17.12 5.37
CA ILE A 452 -5.93 -17.04 4.12
C ILE A 452 -4.45 -16.79 4.46
N SER A 453 -3.56 -17.70 4.03
CA SER A 453 -2.11 -17.60 4.25
C SER A 453 -1.35 -17.60 2.92
N ILE A 454 -0.80 -16.45 2.53
CA ILE A 454 -0.11 -16.26 1.25
C ILE A 454 1.35 -15.91 1.53
N THR A 455 2.23 -16.89 1.45
CA THR A 455 3.63 -16.74 1.87
C THR A 455 4.57 -16.76 0.67
N GLU A 456 5.49 -15.81 0.59
CA GLU A 456 6.52 -15.73 -0.45
C GLU A 456 5.94 -15.78 -1.89
N CYS A 457 4.73 -15.25 -2.07
CA CYS A 457 4.06 -15.23 -3.36
C CYS A 457 4.27 -13.89 -4.09
N GLU A 458 4.09 -13.92 -5.41
CA GLU A 458 4.26 -12.73 -6.25
C GLU A 458 3.09 -12.56 -7.23
N ASN A 459 2.64 -11.32 -7.43
CA ASN A 459 1.49 -10.96 -8.28
C ASN A 459 0.20 -11.61 -7.77
N VAL A 460 -0.29 -11.10 -6.64
CA VAL A 460 -1.47 -11.62 -5.93
C VAL A 460 -2.64 -10.67 -6.14
N LEU A 461 -3.78 -11.19 -6.62
CA LEU A 461 -5.02 -10.43 -6.77
C LEU A 461 -6.14 -11.03 -5.91
N ILE A 462 -6.70 -10.25 -4.99
CA ILE A 462 -7.91 -10.61 -4.25
C ILE A 462 -8.97 -9.54 -4.54
N GLU A 463 -10.06 -9.93 -5.18
CA GLU A 463 -11.02 -8.94 -5.72
C GLU A 463 -12.48 -9.34 -5.51
N GLY A 464 -13.27 -8.43 -4.93
CA GLY A 464 -14.74 -8.48 -4.86
C GLY A 464 -15.35 -9.48 -3.86
N VAL A 465 -14.60 -10.49 -3.44
CA VAL A 465 -15.08 -11.56 -2.57
C VAL A 465 -15.35 -11.10 -1.13
N THR A 466 -16.23 -11.83 -0.44
CA THR A 466 -16.44 -11.67 1.01
C THR A 466 -15.77 -12.81 1.77
N PHE A 467 -14.96 -12.47 2.76
CA PHE A 467 -14.47 -13.42 3.77
C PHE A 467 -15.24 -13.19 5.06
N GLN A 468 -15.69 -14.26 5.71
CA GLN A 468 -16.35 -14.16 6.99
C GLN A 468 -15.97 -15.27 7.95
N ASN A 469 -16.20 -15.01 9.22
CA ASN A 469 -16.08 -15.99 10.28
C ASN A 469 -14.71 -16.71 10.31
N SER A 470 -13.64 -15.93 10.19
CA SER A 470 -12.26 -16.43 10.26
C SER A 470 -11.97 -17.11 11.62
N PRO A 471 -11.18 -18.20 11.65
CA PRO A 471 -10.68 -18.79 12.90
C PRO A 471 -9.69 -17.89 13.67
N ALA A 472 -8.86 -17.13 12.96
CA ALA A 472 -7.87 -16.20 13.48
C ALA A 472 -7.67 -15.01 12.49
N TRP A 473 -6.43 -14.62 12.17
CA TRP A 473 -6.18 -13.58 11.16
C TRP A 473 -6.80 -13.95 9.83
N THR A 474 -7.44 -13.00 9.16
CA THR A 474 -8.26 -13.30 7.98
C THR A 474 -7.39 -13.35 6.71
N LEU A 475 -6.74 -12.24 6.36
CA LEU A 475 -5.89 -12.14 5.18
C LEU A 475 -4.45 -11.92 5.61
N HIS A 476 -3.60 -12.94 5.50
CA HIS A 476 -2.19 -12.85 5.89
C HIS A 476 -1.23 -13.11 4.71
N PRO A 477 -0.99 -12.08 3.87
CA PRO A 477 0.19 -12.05 3.01
C PRO A 477 1.47 -11.87 3.83
N LEU A 478 2.42 -12.79 3.67
CA LEU A 478 3.73 -12.80 4.31
C LEU A 478 4.81 -12.85 3.25
N LEU A 479 5.84 -11.99 3.35
CA LEU A 479 7.01 -11.99 2.44
C LEU A 479 6.65 -11.93 0.95
N SER A 480 5.47 -11.39 0.64
CA SER A 480 4.87 -11.42 -0.69
C SER A 480 4.97 -10.06 -1.37
N LYS A 481 4.93 -10.05 -2.70
CA LYS A 481 5.13 -8.84 -3.51
C LYS A 481 4.07 -8.67 -4.58
N HIS A 482 3.79 -7.42 -4.95
CA HIS A 482 2.78 -7.07 -5.95
C HIS A 482 1.40 -7.62 -5.57
N ILE A 483 0.83 -7.07 -4.51
CA ILE A 483 -0.43 -7.52 -3.92
C ILE A 483 -1.51 -6.49 -4.20
N THR A 484 -2.65 -6.92 -4.72
CA THR A 484 -3.83 -6.06 -4.94
C THR A 484 -5.02 -6.66 -4.23
N LEU A 485 -5.55 -5.90 -3.26
CA LEU A 485 -6.86 -6.13 -2.66
C LEU A 485 -7.80 -5.06 -3.19
N ARG A 486 -8.86 -5.47 -3.90
CA ARG A 486 -9.81 -4.53 -4.48
C ARG A 486 -11.24 -4.92 -4.17
N ASN A 487 -12.03 -4.02 -3.60
CA ASN A 487 -13.45 -4.25 -3.29
C ASN A 487 -13.69 -5.51 -2.42
N VAL A 488 -12.74 -5.86 -1.55
CA VAL A 488 -12.83 -7.03 -0.69
C VAL A 488 -13.64 -6.70 0.56
N ASN A 489 -14.48 -7.62 0.99
CA ASN A 489 -15.23 -7.50 2.24
C ASN A 489 -14.71 -8.51 3.28
N VAL A 490 -14.45 -8.07 4.50
CA VAL A 490 -14.17 -8.96 5.64
C VAL A 490 -15.20 -8.72 6.73
N ARG A 491 -15.86 -9.79 7.18
CA ARG A 491 -16.91 -9.76 8.21
C ARG A 491 -16.68 -10.83 9.27
N ASN A 492 -16.08 -10.45 10.38
CA ASN A 492 -15.89 -11.33 11.53
C ASN A 492 -16.72 -10.85 12.72
N PRO A 493 -17.07 -11.77 13.65
CA PRO A 493 -17.72 -11.37 14.90
C PRO A 493 -16.87 -10.35 15.66
N TRP A 494 -17.48 -9.26 16.13
CA TRP A 494 -16.81 -8.18 16.88
C TRP A 494 -16.08 -8.65 18.15
N PHE A 495 -16.46 -9.80 18.72
CA PHE A 495 -15.81 -10.40 19.89
C PHE A 495 -14.67 -11.37 19.53
N GLY A 496 -14.48 -11.65 18.23
CA GLY A 496 -13.54 -12.62 17.71
C GLY A 496 -12.09 -12.26 18.06
N GLN A 497 -11.43 -13.10 18.84
CA GLN A 497 -10.05 -12.86 19.29
C GLN A 497 -9.06 -13.07 18.14
N ASN A 498 -8.14 -12.14 17.92
CA ASN A 498 -7.17 -12.20 16.81
C ASN A 498 -7.87 -12.37 15.46
N ASN A 499 -9.07 -11.81 15.31
CA ASN A 499 -9.72 -11.69 14.00
C ASN A 499 -9.33 -10.35 13.41
N ASP A 500 -8.07 -10.23 13.01
CA ASP A 500 -7.61 -9.13 12.18
C ASP A 500 -8.18 -9.32 10.77
N ALA A 501 -8.50 -8.21 10.08
CA ALA A 501 -9.02 -8.31 8.71
C ALA A 501 -7.89 -8.49 7.68
N LEU A 502 -6.83 -7.68 7.77
CA LEU A 502 -5.67 -7.73 6.89
C LEU A 502 -4.38 -7.54 7.67
N ASP A 503 -3.44 -8.47 7.48
CA ASP A 503 -2.08 -8.44 8.01
C ASP A 503 -1.08 -8.52 6.87
N LEU A 504 -0.58 -7.37 6.42
CA LEU A 504 0.54 -7.33 5.48
C LEU A 504 1.85 -7.44 6.28
N GLU A 505 2.47 -8.62 6.24
CA GLU A 505 3.71 -8.89 6.99
C GLU A 505 4.93 -9.02 6.06
N SER A 506 5.91 -8.13 6.23
CA SER A 506 7.14 -8.09 5.40
C SER A 506 6.85 -8.09 3.88
N CYS A 507 5.80 -7.39 3.45
CA CYS A 507 5.34 -7.37 2.05
C CYS A 507 5.80 -6.10 1.30
N SER A 508 5.95 -6.16 -0.02
CA SER A 508 6.25 -4.96 -0.81
C SER A 508 5.42 -4.77 -2.07
N TYR A 509 5.14 -3.50 -2.41
CA TYR A 509 4.26 -3.12 -3.51
C TYR A 509 2.85 -3.70 -3.33
N ALA A 510 2.09 -3.12 -2.40
CA ALA A 510 0.72 -3.53 -2.12
C ALA A 510 -0.27 -2.38 -2.34
N ILE A 511 -1.46 -2.69 -2.82
CA ILE A 511 -2.60 -1.77 -2.88
C ILE A 511 -3.84 -2.40 -2.23
N VAL A 512 -4.50 -1.62 -1.37
CA VAL A 512 -5.80 -1.92 -0.76
C VAL A 512 -6.76 -0.81 -1.20
N ASP A 513 -7.75 -1.13 -2.02
CA ASP A 513 -8.63 -0.14 -2.65
C ASP A 513 -10.10 -0.56 -2.58
N GLY A 514 -10.95 0.30 -2.03
CA GLY A 514 -12.41 0.07 -2.02
C GLY A 514 -12.86 -1.05 -1.07
N CYS A 515 -12.03 -1.47 -0.12
CA CYS A 515 -12.35 -2.57 0.78
C CYS A 515 -13.29 -2.13 1.93
N THR A 516 -14.00 -3.11 2.52
CA THR A 516 -14.85 -2.90 3.69
C THR A 516 -14.56 -3.95 4.76
N PHE A 517 -14.18 -3.51 5.95
CA PHE A 517 -13.77 -4.39 7.05
C PHE A 517 -14.63 -4.18 8.30
N ASP A 518 -15.08 -5.29 8.89
CA ASP A 518 -15.80 -5.34 10.16
C ASP A 518 -15.31 -6.56 10.93
N THR A 519 -14.54 -6.36 12.00
CA THR A 519 -13.70 -7.42 12.55
C THR A 519 -13.47 -7.32 14.05
N GLY A 520 -13.07 -8.42 14.69
CA GLY A 520 -12.96 -8.50 16.16
C GLY A 520 -11.64 -7.98 16.74
N ASP A 521 -10.64 -7.72 15.89
CA ASP A 521 -9.34 -7.15 16.27
C ASP A 521 -8.94 -6.01 15.30
N ASP A 522 -7.66 -5.78 15.02
CA ASP A 522 -7.22 -4.71 14.11
C ASP A 522 -7.73 -4.92 12.65
N ALA A 523 -8.12 -3.84 11.95
CA ALA A 523 -8.65 -3.98 10.60
C ALA A 523 -7.56 -4.00 9.51
N ILE A 524 -6.82 -2.91 9.35
CA ILE A 524 -5.75 -2.78 8.36
C ILE A 524 -4.41 -2.74 9.08
N THR A 525 -3.68 -3.85 9.10
CA THR A 525 -2.49 -3.99 9.93
C THR A 525 -1.24 -4.23 9.09
N LEU A 526 -0.22 -3.40 9.29
CA LEU A 526 1.11 -3.59 8.72
C LEU A 526 2.07 -4.15 9.78
N LYS A 527 2.72 -5.26 9.45
CA LYS A 527 3.67 -6.00 10.30
C LYS A 527 4.95 -6.31 9.52
N SER A 528 5.98 -6.76 10.19
CA SER A 528 7.26 -7.18 9.58
C SER A 528 8.09 -8.04 10.55
N GLY A 529 7.44 -9.03 11.17
CA GLY A 529 8.08 -9.91 12.15
C GLY A 529 8.26 -9.29 13.54
N ARG A 530 8.55 -10.15 14.52
CA ARG A 530 8.61 -9.79 15.94
C ARG A 530 9.99 -10.05 16.55
N ASP A 531 10.46 -9.07 17.32
CA ASP A 531 11.69 -9.09 18.12
C ASP A 531 12.91 -9.55 17.31
N GLU A 532 13.78 -10.35 17.91
CA GLU A 532 15.03 -10.81 17.30
C GLU A 532 14.80 -11.55 15.97
N GLN A 533 13.75 -12.38 15.86
CA GLN A 533 13.43 -13.08 14.62
C GLN A 533 13.05 -12.11 13.49
N GLY A 534 12.24 -11.08 13.81
CA GLY A 534 11.91 -10.05 12.84
C GLY A 534 13.11 -9.19 12.44
N ARG A 535 14.01 -8.86 13.38
CA ARG A 535 15.26 -8.14 13.10
C ARG A 535 16.20 -8.96 12.21
N LYS A 536 16.37 -10.25 12.50
CA LYS A 536 17.17 -11.18 11.70
C LYS A 536 16.62 -11.35 10.29
N ARG A 537 15.28 -11.39 10.16
CA ARG A 537 14.62 -11.39 8.85
C ARG A 537 14.94 -10.12 8.07
N GLY A 538 14.86 -8.95 8.72
CA GLY A 538 15.30 -7.68 8.13
C GLY A 538 14.54 -7.24 6.87
N VAL A 539 13.33 -7.77 6.67
CA VAL A 539 12.46 -7.42 5.52
C VAL A 539 11.32 -6.54 6.00
N PRO A 540 11.27 -5.25 5.60
CA PRO A 540 10.20 -4.36 5.99
C PRO A 540 8.92 -4.63 5.21
N THR A 541 7.78 -4.17 5.73
CA THR A 541 6.62 -3.90 4.87
C THR A 541 6.78 -2.53 4.22
N GLU A 542 6.78 -2.45 2.89
CA GLU A 542 7.10 -1.21 2.19
C GLU A 542 6.33 -0.97 0.88
N ASN A 543 6.21 0.30 0.51
CA ASN A 543 5.58 0.73 -0.75
C ASN A 543 4.11 0.26 -0.81
N VAL A 544 3.32 0.70 0.16
CA VAL A 544 1.92 0.29 0.35
C VAL A 544 0.99 1.48 0.10
N ILE A 545 -0.07 1.26 -0.68
CA ILE A 545 -1.15 2.22 -0.90
C ILE A 545 -2.44 1.64 -0.27
N ILE A 546 -3.11 2.42 0.57
CA ILE A 546 -4.42 2.10 1.13
C ILE A 546 -5.35 3.26 0.81
N LYS A 547 -6.45 3.01 0.09
CA LYS A 547 -7.38 4.07 -0.27
C LYS A 547 -8.83 3.61 -0.36
N ASN A 548 -9.75 4.57 -0.26
CA ASN A 548 -11.19 4.36 -0.46
C ASN A 548 -11.77 3.24 0.43
N THR A 549 -11.19 3.02 1.60
CA THR A 549 -11.50 1.84 2.43
C THR A 549 -12.30 2.25 3.66
N THR A 550 -13.32 1.46 3.99
CA THR A 550 -14.17 1.68 5.17
C THR A 550 -13.95 0.58 6.20
N VAL A 551 -13.80 0.98 7.45
CA VAL A 551 -13.73 0.08 8.61
C VAL A 551 -14.88 0.39 9.55
N PHE A 552 -15.62 -0.65 9.94
CA PHE A 552 -16.64 -0.60 10.99
C PHE A 552 -16.02 -0.96 12.35
N HIS A 553 -16.44 -2.05 12.99
CA HIS A 553 -15.80 -2.48 14.22
C HIS A 553 -14.38 -2.99 13.94
N GLY A 554 -13.46 -2.69 14.84
CA GLY A 554 -12.08 -3.17 14.85
C GLY A 554 -11.27 -2.46 15.94
N HIS A 555 -10.22 -3.09 16.47
CA HIS A 555 -9.36 -2.49 17.50
C HIS A 555 -8.56 -1.27 16.98
N GLY A 556 -8.42 -1.14 15.67
CA GLY A 556 -7.79 -0.02 15.00
C GLY A 556 -8.23 0.07 13.53
N GLY A 557 -8.52 1.28 13.04
CA GLY A 557 -8.87 1.50 11.63
C GLY A 557 -7.68 1.25 10.71
N PHE A 558 -6.58 1.95 10.95
CA PHE A 558 -5.28 1.69 10.32
C PHE A 558 -4.20 1.53 11.39
N VAL A 559 -3.46 0.42 11.31
CA VAL A 559 -2.58 -0.06 12.36
C VAL A 559 -1.19 -0.39 11.82
N ILE A 560 -0.16 0.04 12.54
CA ILE A 560 1.21 -0.47 12.35
C ILE A 560 1.66 -1.11 13.66
N GLY A 561 2.12 -2.37 13.57
CA GLY A 561 2.65 -3.14 14.67
C GLY A 561 1.67 -4.14 15.31
N SER A 562 2.00 -4.73 16.47
CA SER A 562 3.22 -4.43 17.25
C SER A 562 4.48 -5.06 16.65
N GLU A 563 4.30 -6.05 15.79
CA GLU A 563 5.33 -6.86 15.14
C GLU A 563 5.91 -6.08 13.96
N MET A 564 6.76 -5.09 14.20
CA MET A 564 7.34 -4.25 13.14
C MET A 564 8.88 -4.30 13.09
N SER A 565 9.48 -5.36 13.63
CA SER A 565 10.92 -5.45 13.87
C SER A 565 11.79 -5.39 12.61
N GLY A 566 11.28 -5.88 11.47
CA GLY A 566 11.90 -5.70 10.14
C GLY A 566 11.74 -4.30 9.52
N GLY A 567 10.89 -3.44 10.10
CA GLY A 567 10.59 -2.08 9.67
C GLY A 567 9.30 -1.95 8.84
N VAL A 568 8.78 -0.72 8.76
CA VAL A 568 7.65 -0.36 7.89
C VAL A 568 7.92 0.99 7.25
N LYS A 569 7.86 1.10 5.93
CA LYS A 569 8.18 2.39 5.27
C LYS A 569 7.48 2.66 3.94
N ASN A 570 7.37 3.94 3.60
CA ASN A 570 6.75 4.40 2.36
C ASN A 570 5.31 3.90 2.22
N VAL A 571 4.46 4.32 3.16
CA VAL A 571 3.04 3.93 3.22
C VAL A 571 2.17 5.15 2.96
N PHE A 572 1.16 4.99 2.11
CA PHE A 572 0.27 6.05 1.66
C PHE A 572 -1.18 5.64 1.95
N VAL A 573 -1.83 6.33 2.89
CA VAL A 573 -3.22 6.08 3.29
C VAL A 573 -4.05 7.29 2.93
N ASP A 574 -5.13 7.10 2.16
CA ASP A 574 -5.98 8.20 1.70
C ASP A 574 -7.46 7.83 1.69
N ASN A 575 -8.33 8.81 1.93
CA ASN A 575 -9.78 8.68 1.75
C ASN A 575 -10.37 7.44 2.44
N CYS A 576 -10.13 7.29 3.74
CA CYS A 576 -10.61 6.16 4.53
C CYS A 576 -11.57 6.59 5.64
N SER A 577 -12.52 5.72 5.96
CA SER A 577 -13.53 5.97 7.00
C SER A 577 -13.44 4.93 8.12
N PHE A 578 -13.34 5.38 9.37
CA PHE A 578 -13.29 4.51 10.56
C PHE A 578 -14.52 4.79 11.45
N LEU A 579 -15.46 3.85 11.46
CA LEU A 579 -16.82 4.05 11.96
C LEU A 579 -17.09 3.09 13.11
N GLY A 580 -16.69 3.48 14.32
CA GLY A 580 -16.84 2.65 15.52
C GLY A 580 -15.66 1.71 15.81
N THR A 581 -14.47 1.99 15.26
CA THR A 581 -13.24 1.31 15.68
C THR A 581 -12.82 1.77 17.09
N ASP A 582 -12.21 0.88 17.89
CA ASP A 582 -11.71 1.22 19.24
C ASP A 582 -10.74 2.40 19.18
N ILE A 583 -9.83 2.37 18.21
CA ILE A 583 -8.84 3.43 17.94
C ILE A 583 -8.91 3.80 16.46
N GLY A 584 -8.69 5.07 16.12
CA GLY A 584 -8.64 5.51 14.72
C GLY A 584 -7.34 5.07 14.03
N LEU A 585 -6.31 5.92 14.12
CA LEU A 585 -4.95 5.63 13.67
C LEU A 585 -4.12 5.10 14.84
N ARG A 586 -3.58 3.88 14.72
CA ARG A 586 -2.92 3.17 15.83
C ARG A 586 -1.52 2.70 15.46
N PHE A 587 -0.51 3.24 16.15
CA PHE A 587 0.89 2.87 15.92
C PHE A 587 1.48 2.33 17.22
N LYS A 588 1.80 1.04 17.25
CA LYS A 588 2.15 0.33 18.50
C LYS A 588 3.51 -0.35 18.41
N THR A 589 4.31 -0.18 19.45
CA THR A 589 5.59 -0.85 19.65
C THR A 589 5.95 -0.95 21.13
N LYS A 590 7.00 -1.70 21.44
CA LYS A 590 7.66 -1.72 22.74
C LYS A 590 9.17 -1.89 22.57
N ARG A 591 9.91 -1.67 23.66
CA ARG A 591 11.32 -2.11 23.76
C ARG A 591 11.43 -3.59 23.36
N ASP A 592 12.59 -3.96 22.85
CA ASP A 592 12.92 -5.27 22.29
C ASP A 592 12.35 -5.56 20.90
N ARG A 593 11.40 -4.76 20.39
CA ARG A 593 10.98 -4.87 18.97
C ARG A 593 12.10 -4.45 18.03
N GLY A 594 12.76 -3.32 18.30
CA GLY A 594 13.66 -2.69 17.33
C GLY A 594 12.89 -2.15 16.12
N GLY A 595 13.53 -2.17 14.95
CA GLY A 595 12.90 -1.74 13.70
C GLY A 595 12.66 -0.23 13.60
N VAL A 596 12.33 0.21 12.39
CA VAL A 596 12.03 1.61 12.10
C VAL A 596 10.74 1.70 11.30
N VAL A 597 9.81 2.53 11.77
CA VAL A 597 8.64 2.95 11.01
C VAL A 597 8.87 4.37 10.50
N GLU A 598 8.90 4.54 9.18
CA GLU A 598 9.20 5.85 8.58
C GLU A 598 8.53 6.15 7.24
N ASN A 599 8.34 7.44 6.96
CA ASN A 599 7.76 7.94 5.71
C ASN A 599 6.33 7.40 5.52
N ILE A 600 5.50 7.75 6.50
CA ILE A 600 4.08 7.39 6.54
C ILE A 600 3.26 8.62 6.21
N TYR A 601 2.47 8.54 5.14
CA TYR A 601 1.66 9.62 4.61
C TYR A 601 0.18 9.26 4.74
N ILE A 602 -0.59 10.08 5.44
CA ILE A 602 -2.00 9.81 5.75
C ILE A 602 -2.81 11.05 5.42
N SER A 603 -3.84 10.92 4.59
CA SER A 603 -4.74 12.02 4.26
C SER A 603 -6.21 11.61 4.22
N ASN A 604 -7.10 12.59 4.39
CA ASN A 604 -8.53 12.46 4.19
C ASN A 604 -9.14 11.29 4.99
N ILE A 605 -9.03 11.36 6.32
CA ILE A 605 -9.58 10.33 7.22
C ILE A 605 -10.81 10.87 7.93
N ALA A 606 -11.92 10.15 7.81
CA ALA A 606 -13.15 10.44 8.54
C ALA A 606 -13.34 9.41 9.65
N MET A 607 -13.55 9.87 10.88
CA MET A 607 -13.77 9.02 12.05
C MET A 607 -15.06 9.39 12.77
N ASN A 608 -15.78 8.39 13.26
CA ASN A 608 -16.98 8.59 14.06
C ASN A 608 -17.07 7.57 15.17
N ASN A 609 -17.43 8.02 16.38
CA ASN A 609 -17.65 7.21 17.57
C ASN A 609 -16.47 6.28 17.92
N ILE A 610 -15.28 6.86 18.12
CA ILE A 610 -14.07 6.14 18.52
C ILE A 610 -14.04 6.00 20.05
N PRO A 611 -14.17 4.79 20.64
CA PRO A 611 -14.16 4.57 22.09
C PRO A 611 -12.82 4.86 22.78
N GLY A 612 -11.72 4.95 22.04
CA GLY A 612 -10.36 5.26 22.52
C GLY A 612 -9.80 6.50 21.84
N GLU A 613 -8.54 6.46 21.43
CA GLU A 613 -7.86 7.60 20.80
C GLU A 613 -8.18 7.72 19.30
N ALA A 614 -8.39 8.95 18.81
CA ALA A 614 -8.46 9.16 17.37
C ALA A 614 -7.10 8.91 16.70
N ILE A 615 -6.00 9.34 17.33
CA ILE A 615 -4.63 9.06 16.90
C ILE A 615 -3.80 8.62 18.11
N LEU A 616 -3.24 7.41 18.06
CA LEU A 616 -2.37 6.85 19.09
C LEU A 616 -1.02 6.45 18.50
N PHE A 617 0.05 6.98 19.10
CA PHE A 617 1.40 6.44 18.99
C PHE A 617 1.83 5.96 20.37
N ASP A 618 2.17 4.68 20.48
CA ASP A 618 2.53 4.08 21.75
C ASP A 618 3.75 3.18 21.64
N MET A 619 4.83 3.55 22.35
CA MET A 619 6.05 2.77 22.47
C MET A 619 6.10 1.90 23.75
N TYR A 620 4.98 1.73 24.46
CA TYR A 620 4.82 0.89 25.65
C TYR A 620 3.73 -0.18 25.48
N TYR A 621 3.56 -0.72 24.28
CA TYR A 621 2.58 -1.78 24.01
C TYR A 621 2.69 -2.93 25.03
N GLU A 622 1.54 -3.39 25.54
CA GLU A 622 1.36 -4.40 26.62
C GLU A 622 1.85 -3.98 28.02
N ALA A 623 2.46 -2.81 28.19
CA ALA A 623 2.74 -2.29 29.51
C ALA A 623 1.42 -2.00 30.23
N LYS A 624 1.32 -2.41 31.49
CA LYS A 624 0.30 -1.84 32.38
C LYS A 624 0.76 -0.42 32.69
N ASP A 625 0.02 0.56 32.21
CA ASP A 625 0.16 1.90 32.74
C ASP A 625 -0.02 1.83 34.26
N PRO A 626 0.78 2.56 35.06
CA PRO A 626 0.43 2.79 36.45
C PRO A 626 -0.89 3.57 36.42
N VAL A 627 -2.01 2.86 36.50
CA VAL A 627 -3.34 3.46 36.60
C VAL A 627 -3.32 4.27 37.90
N PRO A 628 -3.44 5.61 37.84
CA PRO A 628 -3.64 6.38 39.06
C PRO A 628 -4.97 5.91 39.65
N LEU A 629 -4.97 5.43 40.89
CA LEU A 629 -6.22 5.16 41.61
C LEU A 629 -6.92 6.49 41.90
N ASP A 630 -8.24 6.48 42.09
CA ASP A 630 -8.97 7.68 42.55
C ASP A 630 -8.33 8.18 43.86
N GLY A 631 -7.72 9.36 43.82
CA GLY A 631 -6.99 9.96 44.93
C GLY A 631 -5.45 9.99 44.77
N ASP A 632 -4.88 9.38 43.74
CA ASP A 632 -3.46 9.50 43.42
C ASP A 632 -3.13 10.77 42.62
N SER A 633 -1.88 11.21 42.74
CA SER A 633 -1.35 12.43 42.11
C SER A 633 -1.66 12.48 40.59
N HIS A 634 -2.16 13.62 40.11
CA HIS A 634 -2.33 13.92 38.67
C HIS A 634 -1.01 14.02 37.87
N ALA A 635 0.14 13.66 38.46
CA ALA A 635 1.42 13.70 37.76
C ALA A 635 1.51 12.61 36.69
N LEU A 636 1.93 13.00 35.49
CA LEU A 636 2.23 12.07 34.41
C LEU A 636 3.38 11.11 34.81
N PRO A 637 3.37 9.86 34.30
CA PRO A 637 4.36 8.86 34.69
C PRO A 637 5.79 9.32 34.38
N VAL A 638 6.73 9.05 35.29
CA VAL A 638 8.17 9.25 35.07
C VAL A 638 8.78 7.93 34.64
N ILE A 639 9.27 7.86 33.41
CA ILE A 639 9.86 6.64 32.85
C ILE A 639 11.37 6.84 32.72
N ALA A 640 12.14 5.89 33.25
CA ALA A 640 13.60 5.92 33.19
C ALA A 640 14.10 5.58 31.76
N PRO A 641 15.16 6.26 31.28
CA PRO A 641 15.81 5.90 30.03
C PRO A 641 16.50 4.53 30.14
N GLN A 642 16.58 3.82 29.02
CA GLN A 642 17.37 2.59 28.87
C GLN A 642 18.50 2.78 27.84
N PRO A 643 19.54 1.93 27.83
CA PRO A 643 20.55 1.96 26.77
C PRO A 643 19.92 1.72 25.39
N VAL A 644 20.32 2.51 24.39
CA VAL A 644 19.90 2.31 22.99
C VAL A 644 20.63 1.10 22.42
N ASN A 645 19.88 0.16 21.85
CA ASN A 645 20.39 -1.04 21.19
C ASN A 645 19.53 -1.39 19.96
N GLU A 646 19.81 -2.52 19.29
CA GLU A 646 19.05 -2.96 18.11
C GLU A 646 17.55 -3.24 18.39
N GLY A 647 17.20 -3.51 19.65
CA GLY A 647 15.83 -3.68 20.14
C GLY A 647 15.12 -2.37 20.48
N THR A 648 15.78 -1.21 20.38
CA THR A 648 15.15 0.11 20.59
C THR A 648 14.36 0.53 19.35
N PRO A 649 13.01 0.58 19.40
CA PRO A 649 12.19 0.89 18.23
C PRO A 649 12.19 2.37 17.88
N GLN A 650 11.83 2.71 16.64
CA GLN A 650 11.74 4.09 16.17
C GLN A 650 10.46 4.37 15.38
N PHE A 651 9.77 5.45 15.74
CA PHE A 651 8.75 6.10 14.90
C PHE A 651 9.27 7.45 14.44
N LYS A 652 9.38 7.65 13.12
CA LYS A 652 9.83 8.92 12.54
C LYS A 652 9.14 9.28 11.23
N ASN A 653 9.06 10.56 10.89
CA ASN A 653 8.58 11.04 9.59
C ASN A 653 7.15 10.58 9.26
N PHE A 654 6.18 11.10 10.01
CA PHE A 654 4.75 10.92 9.73
C PHE A 654 4.16 12.25 9.26
N TYR A 655 3.37 12.18 8.19
CA TYR A 655 2.71 13.32 7.56
C TYR A 655 1.21 13.02 7.51
N ILE A 656 0.45 13.60 8.43
CA ILE A 656 -0.98 13.36 8.61
C ILE A 656 -1.72 14.65 8.28
N LYS A 657 -2.72 14.57 7.41
CA LYS A 657 -3.47 15.76 6.97
C LYS A 657 -4.96 15.47 6.82
N ASN A 658 -5.80 16.46 7.14
CA ASN A 658 -7.24 16.38 6.92
C ASN A 658 -7.88 15.14 7.59
N VAL A 659 -7.63 15.01 8.89
CA VAL A 659 -8.30 14.02 9.74
C VAL A 659 -9.45 14.71 10.46
N VAL A 660 -10.66 14.15 10.37
CA VAL A 660 -11.84 14.63 11.09
C VAL A 660 -12.36 13.51 11.98
N SER A 661 -12.45 13.76 13.27
CA SER A 661 -13.03 12.82 14.24
C SER A 661 -14.21 13.41 14.98
N HIS A 662 -15.36 12.76 14.87
CA HIS A 662 -16.56 13.07 15.63
C HIS A 662 -16.75 12.06 16.77
N GLY A 663 -16.15 12.36 17.92
CA GLY A 663 -16.19 11.50 19.11
C GLY A 663 -14.97 10.60 19.20
N ALA A 664 -14.13 10.88 20.19
CA ALA A 664 -13.01 10.07 20.64
C ALA A 664 -12.83 10.26 22.16
N VAL A 665 -12.18 9.33 22.87
CA VAL A 665 -11.74 9.60 24.25
C VAL A 665 -10.64 10.64 24.26
N SER A 666 -9.59 10.50 23.45
CA SER A 666 -8.54 11.53 23.30
C SER A 666 -8.35 11.89 21.84
N ALA A 667 -8.01 13.15 21.56
CA ALA A 667 -7.74 13.61 20.20
C ALA A 667 -6.45 13.00 19.66
N ILE A 668 -5.33 13.20 20.35
CA ILE A 668 -4.00 12.74 19.92
C ILE A 668 -3.20 12.34 21.15
N VAL A 669 -2.61 11.14 21.12
CA VAL A 669 -1.69 10.67 22.15
C VAL A 669 -0.38 10.22 21.49
N LEU A 670 0.72 10.86 21.87
CA LEU A 670 2.08 10.47 21.52
C LEU A 670 2.83 10.06 22.78
N ARG A 671 3.24 8.80 22.87
CA ARG A 671 3.96 8.25 24.01
C ARG A 671 5.25 7.56 23.55
N GLY A 672 6.35 8.31 23.56
CA GLY A 672 7.68 7.87 23.13
C GLY A 672 8.58 7.40 24.27
N LEU A 673 9.80 6.96 23.93
CA LEU A 673 10.81 6.53 24.90
C LEU A 673 11.78 7.69 25.24
N PRO A 674 12.23 7.83 26.51
CA PRO A 674 13.21 8.85 26.88
C PRO A 674 14.53 8.77 26.09
N GLU A 675 14.99 7.55 25.79
CA GLU A 675 16.22 7.28 25.02
C GLU A 675 16.01 7.33 23.50
N MET A 676 14.76 7.27 23.05
CA MET A 676 14.40 7.27 21.63
C MET A 676 13.01 7.92 21.42
N PRO A 677 12.95 9.27 21.46
CA PRO A 677 11.69 9.99 21.31
C PRO A 677 10.99 9.70 19.97
N ILE A 678 9.66 9.76 19.96
CA ILE A 678 8.90 9.82 18.70
C ILE A 678 9.30 11.10 17.99
N ARG A 679 9.65 11.06 16.71
CA ARG A 679 10.19 12.24 16.02
C ARG A 679 9.56 12.58 14.68
N GLY A 680 9.49 13.86 14.33
CA GLY A 680 9.11 14.29 12.98
C GLY A 680 7.66 13.95 12.62
N ILE A 681 6.73 14.24 13.52
CA ILE A 681 5.28 14.06 13.30
C ILE A 681 4.67 15.40 12.90
N LYS A 682 4.09 15.47 11.70
CA LYS A 682 3.36 16.63 11.21
C LYS A 682 1.89 16.29 11.07
N ILE A 683 1.02 17.04 11.75
CA ILE A 683 -0.44 16.90 11.66
C ILE A 683 -1.02 18.24 11.24
N GLU A 684 -1.67 18.27 10.08
CA GLU A 684 -2.19 19.50 9.48
C GLU A 684 -3.69 19.41 9.16
N ASP A 685 -4.38 20.55 9.21
CA ASP A 685 -5.77 20.71 8.75
C ASP A 685 -6.75 19.70 9.36
N SER A 686 -6.58 19.35 10.63
CA SER A 686 -7.29 18.23 11.28
C SER A 686 -8.18 18.69 12.44
N HIS A 687 -9.35 18.08 12.63
CA HIS A 687 -10.37 18.53 13.56
C HIS A 687 -10.91 17.37 14.40
N PHE A 688 -10.93 17.53 15.72
CA PHE A 688 -11.28 16.49 16.68
C PHE A 688 -12.33 16.97 17.67
N LYS A 689 -13.39 16.18 17.84
CA LYS A 689 -14.29 16.25 18.97
C LYS A 689 -14.02 15.05 19.86
N SER A 690 -13.56 15.29 21.09
CA SER A 690 -13.13 14.24 22.02
C SER A 690 -13.49 14.55 23.47
N ASP A 691 -13.31 13.60 24.38
CA ASP A 691 -13.49 13.84 25.81
C ASP A 691 -12.29 14.61 26.37
N LYS A 692 -11.08 14.13 26.07
CA LYS A 692 -9.76 14.67 26.42
C LYS A 692 -9.03 15.25 25.21
N GLY A 693 -8.08 16.13 25.48
CA GLY A 693 -7.31 16.84 24.46
C GLY A 693 -6.13 16.04 23.90
N ILE A 694 -4.96 16.68 23.87
CA ILE A 694 -3.72 16.18 23.27
C ILE A 694 -2.71 15.87 24.37
N LEU A 695 -2.05 14.71 24.29
CA LEU A 695 -0.96 14.31 25.18
C LEU A 695 0.30 13.98 24.37
N ILE A 696 1.43 14.62 24.72
CA ILE A 696 2.73 14.42 24.07
C ILE A 696 3.79 14.14 25.12
N ILE A 697 4.35 12.94 25.12
CA ILE A 697 5.35 12.46 26.08
C ILE A 697 6.56 11.90 25.32
N GLU A 698 7.76 12.40 25.65
CA GLU A 698 9.03 12.01 25.02
C GLU A 698 8.95 12.05 23.48
N ALA A 699 8.70 13.24 22.94
CA ALA A 699 8.63 13.47 21.50
C ALA A 699 9.55 14.62 21.05
N GLU A 700 9.98 14.60 19.80
CA GLU A 700 10.85 15.59 19.18
C GLU A 700 10.34 16.01 17.79
N ASP A 701 10.51 17.26 17.40
CA ASP A 701 10.14 17.75 16.05
C ASP A 701 8.66 17.48 15.70
N ILE A 702 7.75 17.88 16.60
CA ILE A 702 6.31 17.71 16.43
C ILE A 702 5.70 19.01 15.93
N GLN A 703 4.87 18.95 14.89
CA GLN A 703 4.18 20.10 14.33
C GLN A 703 2.69 19.82 14.21
N LEU A 704 1.87 20.61 14.91
CA LEU A 704 0.41 20.63 14.72
C LEU A 704 0.03 21.98 14.10
N LYS A 705 -0.51 21.97 12.88
CA LYS A 705 -0.87 23.20 12.14
C LYS A 705 -2.34 23.20 11.74
N ASN A 706 -3.06 24.28 12.02
CA ASN A 706 -4.49 24.39 11.72
C ASN A 706 -5.28 23.18 12.29
N VAL A 707 -4.99 22.83 13.55
CA VAL A 707 -5.63 21.72 14.25
C VAL A 707 -6.69 22.25 15.21
N GLY A 708 -7.93 21.76 15.05
CA GLY A 708 -9.05 22.10 15.92
C GLY A 708 -9.36 20.99 16.92
N VAL A 709 -9.50 21.32 18.21
CA VAL A 709 -9.89 20.35 19.24
C VAL A 709 -11.03 20.90 20.09
N GLN A 710 -12.09 20.10 20.23
CA GLN A 710 -13.20 20.35 21.14
C GLN A 710 -13.25 19.22 22.17
N THR A 711 -13.01 19.55 23.44
CA THR A 711 -13.06 18.61 24.56
C THR A 711 -14.38 18.69 25.33
N LYS A 712 -14.78 17.58 25.98
CA LYS A 712 -15.87 17.57 26.96
C LYS A 712 -15.39 17.81 28.38
N GLU A 713 -14.18 17.34 28.73
CA GLU A 713 -13.60 17.50 30.06
C GLU A 713 -12.93 18.89 30.22
N ASP A 714 -12.96 19.43 31.43
CA ASP A 714 -12.40 20.75 31.80
C ASP A 714 -10.87 20.74 32.06
N GLY A 715 -10.20 19.64 31.70
CA GLY A 715 -8.75 19.49 31.83
C GLY A 715 -7.93 20.34 30.86
N ALA A 716 -6.60 20.23 30.94
CA ALA A 716 -5.72 20.89 29.99
C ALA A 716 -5.96 20.40 28.56
N LEU A 717 -6.12 21.32 27.61
CA LEU A 717 -6.34 20.96 26.20
C LEU A 717 -5.11 20.25 25.60
N ILE A 718 -3.91 20.66 26.01
CA ILE A 718 -2.65 20.11 25.55
C ILE A 718 -1.73 19.89 26.75
N GLN A 719 -1.18 18.69 26.86
CA GLN A 719 -0.15 18.35 27.84
C GLN A 719 1.12 17.90 27.12
N VAL A 720 2.24 18.50 27.46
CA VAL A 720 3.56 18.18 26.90
C VAL A 720 4.53 17.83 28.02
N GLN A 721 5.16 16.67 27.95
CA GLN A 721 6.14 16.20 28.92
C GLN A 721 7.44 15.77 28.23
N ASN A 722 8.57 16.24 28.76
CA ASN A 722 9.93 15.89 28.33
C ASN A 722 10.16 15.94 26.81
N SER A 723 9.48 16.85 26.10
CA SER A 723 9.48 16.89 24.64
C SER A 723 10.20 18.12 24.08
N LYS A 724 10.74 18.01 22.87
CA LYS A 724 11.61 19.04 22.28
C LYS A 724 11.09 19.50 20.92
N ASN A 725 11.24 20.79 20.64
CA ASN A 725 10.88 21.38 19.35
C ASN A 725 9.45 21.05 18.90
N VAL A 726 8.49 21.32 19.78
CA VAL A 726 7.06 21.14 19.49
C VAL A 726 6.47 22.47 19.05
N LEU A 727 5.86 22.50 17.87
CA LEU A 727 5.22 23.67 17.30
C LEU A 727 3.71 23.46 17.19
N PHE A 728 2.95 24.34 17.84
CA PHE A 728 1.51 24.50 17.66
C PHE A 728 1.29 25.78 16.85
N ASP A 729 0.72 25.68 15.65
CA ASP A 729 0.49 26.81 14.75
C ASP A 729 -0.99 26.86 14.33
N GLN A 730 -1.65 28.01 14.51
CA GLN A 730 -3.07 28.18 14.17
C GLN A 730 -4.00 27.14 14.83
N MET A 731 -3.80 26.82 16.12
CA MET A 731 -4.68 25.91 16.83
C MET A 731 -6.07 26.54 17.02
N LYS A 732 -7.12 25.72 16.89
CA LYS A 732 -8.51 26.14 17.12
C LYS A 732 -9.10 25.37 18.30
N HIS A 733 -9.92 26.06 19.10
CA HIS A 733 -10.62 25.47 20.23
C HIS A 733 -12.05 26.04 20.32
N ALA A 734 -13.04 25.19 20.58
CA ALA A 734 -14.45 25.61 20.60
C ALA A 734 -14.91 26.11 21.98
N ASN A 735 -14.31 25.59 23.06
CA ASN A 735 -14.52 26.03 24.44
C ASN A 735 -13.29 26.85 24.89
N ARG A 736 -13.40 27.75 25.88
CA ARG A 736 -12.22 28.33 26.56
C ARG A 736 -11.82 27.35 27.69
N PRO A 737 -10.89 26.41 27.49
CA PRO A 737 -10.45 25.54 28.57
C PRO A 737 -9.85 26.36 29.72
N GLY A 738 -10.04 25.95 30.97
CA GLY A 738 -9.35 26.63 32.10
C GLY A 738 -7.82 26.62 31.93
N THR A 739 -7.26 25.66 31.18
CA THR A 739 -5.84 25.58 30.84
C THR A 739 -5.68 25.09 29.39
N PHE A 740 -4.98 25.87 28.56
CA PHE A 740 -4.74 25.52 27.17
C PHE A 740 -3.54 24.61 27.01
N LEU A 741 -2.42 24.92 27.67
CA LEU A 741 -1.18 24.17 27.55
C LEU A 741 -0.52 23.98 28.91
N GLU A 742 -0.23 22.72 29.25
CA GLU A 742 0.63 22.35 30.37
C GLU A 742 1.95 21.79 29.88
N ILE A 743 3.04 22.32 30.43
CA ILE A 743 4.39 21.85 30.13
C ILE A 743 4.97 21.23 31.41
N HIS A 744 5.39 19.98 31.28
CA HIS A 744 5.91 19.12 32.34
C HIS A 744 7.35 18.67 32.02
N GLY A 745 8.10 18.32 33.05
CA GLY A 745 9.39 17.62 32.92
C GLY A 745 10.60 18.50 32.54
N GLU A 746 11.78 18.13 33.04
CA GLU A 746 13.02 18.91 32.94
C GLU A 746 13.62 18.94 31.53
N ARG A 747 13.24 17.96 30.68
CA ARG A 747 13.74 17.85 29.30
C ARG A 747 12.90 18.62 28.27
N SER A 748 11.78 19.22 28.69
CA SER A 748 10.93 20.00 27.80
C SER A 748 11.63 21.26 27.30
N GLN A 749 11.69 21.46 25.98
CA GLN A 749 12.42 22.58 25.37
C GLN A 749 11.84 23.01 24.02
N LYS A 750 11.83 24.31 23.71
CA LYS A 750 11.39 24.87 22.41
C LYS A 750 9.96 24.48 22.03
N ILE A 751 9.05 24.52 22.99
CA ILE A 751 7.60 24.43 22.82
C ILE A 751 7.10 25.80 22.36
N ARG A 752 6.48 25.88 21.19
CA ARG A 752 6.12 27.16 20.56
C ARG A 752 4.66 27.19 20.20
N LEU A 753 4.05 28.35 20.41
CA LEU A 753 2.67 28.62 20.01
C LEU A 753 2.69 29.81 19.03
N LEU A 754 2.36 29.55 17.77
CA LEU A 754 2.29 30.56 16.72
C LEU A 754 0.85 30.73 16.25
N ASN A 755 0.51 31.98 15.90
CA ASN A 755 -0.78 32.34 15.29
C ASN A 755 -2.01 31.76 16.00
N THR A 756 -1.93 31.55 17.32
CA THR A 756 -2.99 30.98 18.15
C THR A 756 -3.28 31.98 19.27
N SER A 757 -4.52 32.46 19.34
CA SER A 757 -4.92 33.44 20.34
C SER A 757 -5.38 32.73 21.63
N TYR A 758 -4.57 32.78 22.69
CA TYR A 758 -4.95 32.30 24.03
C TYR A 758 -4.43 33.23 25.14
N PRO A 759 -5.19 33.46 26.22
CA PRO A 759 -4.69 34.17 27.40
C PRO A 759 -3.43 33.52 27.99
N LYS A 760 -2.44 34.32 28.39
CA LYS A 760 -1.13 33.83 28.87
C LYS A 760 -1.22 32.99 30.15
N ASP A 761 -2.18 33.30 31.02
CA ASP A 761 -2.53 32.56 32.24
C ASP A 761 -3.08 31.15 31.96
N GLY A 762 -3.53 30.89 30.72
CA GLY A 762 -3.89 29.57 30.24
C GLY A 762 -2.70 28.66 29.91
N ILE A 763 -1.45 29.13 30.04
CA ILE A 763 -0.23 28.36 29.81
C ILE A 763 0.45 28.13 31.17
N LYS A 764 0.54 26.87 31.59
CA LYS A 764 1.10 26.48 32.89
C LYS A 764 2.42 25.73 32.73
N PHE A 765 3.40 26.14 33.53
CA PHE A 765 4.66 25.43 33.74
C PHE A 765 4.60 24.72 35.09
N LEU A 766 4.60 23.40 35.08
CA LEU A 766 4.50 22.61 36.31
C LEU A 766 5.88 22.18 36.80
N SER A 767 5.97 21.86 38.10
CA SER A 767 7.24 21.76 38.83
C SER A 767 8.23 20.87 38.08
N LYS A 768 9.45 21.41 37.90
CA LYS A 768 10.57 20.88 37.10
C LYS A 768 10.62 21.26 35.61
N SER A 769 9.55 21.77 35.00
CA SER A 769 9.64 22.40 33.68
C SER A 769 10.27 23.81 33.76
N LYS A 770 11.09 24.20 32.78
CA LYS A 770 11.71 25.55 32.74
C LYS A 770 10.83 26.49 31.91
N SER A 771 10.65 27.74 32.35
CA SER A 771 9.93 28.76 31.55
C SER A 771 10.56 29.03 30.18
N SER A 772 11.87 28.81 30.05
CA SER A 772 12.60 28.85 28.77
C SER A 772 12.19 27.76 27.78
N ALA A 773 11.38 26.78 28.21
CA ALA A 773 10.80 25.79 27.33
C ALA A 773 9.80 26.40 26.35
N PHE A 774 9.18 27.54 26.66
CA PHE A 774 8.18 28.18 25.79
C PHE A 774 8.72 29.46 25.14
N ARG A 775 8.56 29.62 23.82
CA ARG A 775 8.91 30.86 23.09
C ARG A 775 7.88 31.25 22.05
#